data_AF-A4S8J1-F1
#
_entry.id   AF-A4S8J1-F1
#
_cell.length_a   1.000
_cell.length_b   1.000
_cell.length_c   1.000
_cell.angle_alpha   90.00
_cell.angle_beta   90.00
_cell.angle_gamma   90.00
#
_symmetry.space_group_name_H-M   'P 1'
#
loop_
_entity.id
_entity.type
_entity.pdbx_description
1 polymer ?
#
loop_
_entity_poly.entity_id
_entity_poly.type
_entity_poly.pdbx_seq_one_letter_code
_entity_poly.pdbx_strand_id
1 'polypeptide(L)'
;MASKQERLAGRIAHAATTAPDATSRGLMRASLAFLPRGGGNGDDIRMGILNIMRTHGIKEGHRPGIEDPFIAQWHQKLHSNTTPDDVKICEAYLHFLHTGNWDDFWAHLWDNAGLTREDLAGMKAGWRSDGIHGPAFHMPQMIDSFKHYLWVLKTTHSGGDVDSAMNFARNGLPGDLAWEVDDLLQNRDAWWVPGKIIEVRKKLLGVWQHDSPNRDVVMLDATLEKFFRTKVEAVDYGAMSSDDLLSLLELSLTNVALTNESTRIGEGLKFLQVAMGDGHGERWGADWSKTMDAALDFCALAMESDMDFLCRATQNAADIIASKSTKADPKYLINFGEENVRSHSLFVVSQLISTLRPAVRAAAGRSPWQIVSVGDASLETYAGMAKVQTLKMAGENVRFSIAGEDVQIDKANVSDATTTASAKATTKVSIAPYKPSDAWLITPDAYSSDIVGGKSNSLSEMAKELAAMNIANVDVPGSYALPFGTFERALEEDVDTRTALEAAVAAIETATTAEDRRAALADAREIIATRLVCPQGLESALDEAAAKLSPSVDLPRLWDAVCGVWASKWTERAWLSRKSCGIDDKDLNVAVLLMELVDAEFAFVVHTANPVTGDADEIFGEICVGLGETLVGNDAGSALGFTVSKTTGEVTLRSLPSKLCGHFAPSGGTVIARSDSNGEDLENFAGAGLYDSITAEPTEERVVDYTASSIVWNSLAREAMIRRISDIAKSVESYRGSPQDIEGAVVGDRIVLLQTRAQIC
;
A
#
# COMPACT_ATOMS: atom_id res chain seq x y z
N MET A 1 28.84 26.27 -12.01
CA MET A 1 28.07 25.13 -11.47
C MET A 1 26.98 25.62 -10.53
N ALA A 2 27.31 26.52 -9.58
CA ALA A 2 26.38 27.14 -8.63
C ALA A 2 25.09 27.72 -9.24
N SER A 3 25.16 28.52 -10.32
CA SER A 3 23.96 29.05 -11.00
C SER A 3 23.06 27.98 -11.66
N LYS A 4 23.63 26.82 -12.03
CA LYS A 4 22.82 25.69 -12.53
C LYS A 4 22.12 24.97 -11.37
N GLN A 5 22.83 24.78 -10.25
CA GLN A 5 22.27 24.19 -9.02
C GLN A 5 21.16 25.08 -8.44
N GLU A 6 21.36 26.39 -8.41
CA GLU A 6 20.36 27.36 -7.96
C GLU A 6 19.08 27.29 -8.77
N ARG A 7 19.20 27.27 -10.11
CA ARG A 7 18.05 27.13 -11.00
C ARG A 7 17.35 25.78 -10.84
N LEU A 8 18.11 24.71 -10.60
CA LEU A 8 17.55 23.38 -10.36
C LEU A 8 16.76 23.34 -9.05
N ALA A 9 17.39 23.74 -7.94
CA ALA A 9 16.75 23.79 -6.63
C ALA A 9 15.55 24.74 -6.61
N GLY A 10 15.63 25.89 -7.27
CA GLY A 10 14.50 26.80 -7.43
C GLY A 10 13.34 26.20 -8.22
N ARG A 11 13.61 25.44 -9.29
CA ARG A 11 12.57 24.73 -10.06
C ARG A 11 11.92 23.61 -9.26
N ILE A 12 12.70 22.87 -8.48
CA ILE A 12 12.19 21.78 -7.64
C ILE A 12 11.35 22.34 -6.49
N ALA A 13 11.79 23.43 -5.85
CA ALA A 13 10.98 24.13 -4.84
C ALA A 13 9.67 24.67 -5.42
N HIS A 14 9.69 25.18 -6.65
CA HIS A 14 8.46 25.56 -7.34
C HIS A 14 7.55 24.34 -7.58
N ALA A 15 8.09 23.23 -8.10
CA ALA A 15 7.34 21.99 -8.34
C ALA A 15 6.76 21.38 -7.05
N ALA A 16 7.47 21.50 -5.92
CA ALA A 16 6.99 21.10 -4.60
C ALA A 16 5.71 21.83 -4.17
N THR A 17 5.37 22.94 -4.82
CA THR A 17 4.15 23.72 -4.55
C THR A 17 3.11 23.62 -5.64
N THR A 18 3.53 23.51 -6.90
CA THR A 18 2.63 23.62 -8.05
C THR A 18 2.33 22.31 -8.75
N ALA A 19 2.99 21.20 -8.40
CA ALA A 19 2.68 19.90 -9.00
C ALA A 19 1.22 19.51 -8.70
N PRO A 20 0.50 18.93 -9.69
CA PRO A 20 -0.94 18.68 -9.59
C PRO A 20 -1.26 17.66 -8.50
N ASP A 21 -0.48 16.59 -8.39
CA ASP A 21 -0.65 15.53 -7.41
C ASP A 21 0.20 15.76 -6.14
N ALA A 22 -0.35 15.38 -4.99
CA ALA A 22 0.28 15.60 -3.68
C ALA A 22 1.57 14.78 -3.50
N THR A 23 1.59 13.56 -4.02
CA THR A 23 2.76 12.67 -3.95
C THR A 23 3.97 13.27 -4.67
N SER A 24 3.80 13.83 -5.87
CA SER A 24 4.87 14.52 -6.59
C SER A 24 5.35 15.76 -5.85
N ARG A 25 4.45 16.55 -5.25
CA ARG A 25 4.85 17.68 -4.40
C ARG A 25 5.75 17.23 -3.26
N GLY A 26 5.39 16.12 -2.62
CA GLY A 26 6.16 15.49 -1.56
C GLY A 26 7.55 15.03 -1.98
N LEU A 27 7.64 14.26 -3.06
CA LEU A 27 8.91 13.79 -3.62
C LEU A 27 9.82 14.96 -4.01
N MET A 28 9.27 16.02 -4.62
CA MET A 28 10.01 17.23 -4.97
C MET A 28 10.55 17.93 -3.72
N ARG A 29 9.73 18.09 -2.69
CA ARG A 29 10.13 18.68 -1.40
C ARG A 29 11.21 17.85 -0.72
N ALA A 30 11.02 16.55 -0.58
CA ALA A 30 11.98 15.64 0.04
C ALA A 30 13.34 15.68 -0.69
N SER A 31 13.33 15.75 -2.03
CA SER A 31 14.56 15.84 -2.83
C SER A 31 15.41 17.08 -2.53
N LEU A 32 14.80 18.19 -2.06
CA LEU A 32 15.53 19.40 -1.71
C LEU A 32 16.47 19.22 -0.51
N ALA A 33 16.17 18.29 0.41
CA ALA A 33 17.06 17.98 1.53
C ALA A 33 18.41 17.37 1.07
N PHE A 34 18.44 16.82 -0.15
CA PHE A 34 19.61 16.15 -0.74
C PHE A 34 20.27 16.99 -1.84
N LEU A 35 19.66 18.10 -2.24
CA LEU A 35 20.19 18.98 -3.26
C LEU A 35 21.07 20.07 -2.63
N PRO A 36 22.21 20.40 -3.27
CA PRO A 36 22.92 21.62 -2.91
C PRO A 36 21.99 22.81 -3.19
N ARG A 37 21.89 23.75 -2.24
CA ARG A 37 21.09 24.98 -2.38
C ARG A 37 21.35 25.68 -3.72
N GLY A 38 22.62 25.68 -4.15
CA GLY A 38 23.07 26.48 -5.29
C GLY A 38 22.96 27.98 -5.00
N GLY A 39 23.63 28.81 -5.79
CA GLY A 39 23.65 30.26 -5.54
C GLY A 39 24.47 30.65 -4.29
N GLY A 40 25.03 29.67 -3.58
CA GLY A 40 26.12 29.88 -2.64
C GLY A 40 27.40 30.26 -3.38
N ASN A 41 28.20 31.10 -2.73
CA ASN A 41 29.47 31.57 -3.25
C ASN A 41 30.49 30.41 -3.23
N GLY A 42 30.47 29.53 -4.24
CA GLY A 42 31.60 28.62 -4.48
C GLY A 42 32.92 29.39 -4.67
N ASP A 43 32.80 30.66 -5.08
CA ASP A 43 33.89 31.63 -5.01
C ASP A 43 34.25 32.03 -3.58
N ASP A 44 33.36 32.07 -2.59
CA ASP A 44 33.71 32.31 -1.16
C ASP A 44 34.49 31.17 -0.54
N ILE A 45 34.36 29.94 -1.03
CA ILE A 45 35.26 28.86 -0.58
C ILE A 45 36.69 29.20 -1.04
N ARG A 46 36.86 29.49 -2.33
CA ARG A 46 38.18 29.80 -2.90
C ARG A 46 38.74 31.12 -2.36
N MET A 47 37.91 32.15 -2.35
CA MET A 47 38.21 33.48 -1.82
C MET A 47 38.37 33.48 -0.31
N GLY A 48 37.68 32.59 0.40
CA GLY A 48 37.79 32.41 1.85
C GLY A 48 39.17 31.90 2.24
N ILE A 49 39.63 30.79 1.66
CA ILE A 49 40.98 30.30 1.93
C ILE A 49 42.04 31.28 1.45
N LEU A 50 41.83 31.96 0.31
CA LEU A 50 42.68 33.06 -0.16
C LEU A 50 42.73 34.23 0.82
N ASN A 51 41.60 34.62 1.40
CA ASN A 51 41.52 35.71 2.35
C ASN A 51 42.24 35.34 3.66
N ILE A 52 42.12 34.09 4.12
CA ILE A 52 42.89 33.56 5.25
C ILE A 52 44.39 33.65 4.94
N MET A 53 44.81 33.17 3.76
CA MET A 53 46.21 33.24 3.34
C MET A 53 46.72 34.68 3.35
N ARG A 54 45.96 35.63 2.79
CA ARG A 54 46.31 37.06 2.75
C ARG A 54 46.35 37.70 4.14
N THR A 55 45.39 37.38 5.00
CA THR A 55 45.26 37.94 6.36
C THR A 55 46.42 37.50 7.25
N HIS A 56 46.85 36.25 7.10
CA HIS A 56 47.91 35.66 7.93
C HIS A 56 49.29 35.66 7.25
N GLY A 57 49.43 36.34 6.09
CA GLY A 57 50.71 36.50 5.40
C GLY A 57 51.27 35.23 4.75
N ILE A 58 50.41 34.25 4.45
CA ILE A 58 50.77 33.01 3.75
C ILE A 58 50.94 33.30 2.25
N LYS A 59 51.97 32.71 1.65
CA LYS A 59 52.36 32.90 0.26
C LYS A 59 51.27 32.45 -0.72
N GLU A 60 50.85 33.38 -1.58
CA GLU A 60 49.94 33.14 -2.71
C GLU A 60 50.71 33.35 -4.03
N GLY A 61 50.99 32.27 -4.76
CA GLY A 61 51.72 32.34 -6.04
C GLY A 61 53.10 32.99 -5.90
N HIS A 62 53.32 34.11 -6.61
CA HIS A 62 54.59 34.83 -6.63
C HIS A 62 54.72 35.90 -5.52
N ARG A 63 53.69 36.07 -4.67
CA ARG A 63 53.71 37.06 -3.59
C ARG A 63 54.67 36.64 -2.47
N PRO A 64 55.47 37.55 -1.90
CA PRO A 64 56.26 37.25 -0.70
C PRO A 64 55.35 36.90 0.49
N GLY A 65 55.69 35.86 1.26
CA GLY A 65 54.91 35.40 2.42
C GLY A 65 55.47 34.12 3.04
N ILE A 66 54.82 33.63 4.10
CA ILE A 66 55.12 32.35 4.75
C ILE A 66 54.77 31.22 3.78
N GLU A 67 55.73 30.34 3.48
CA GLU A 67 55.46 29.15 2.68
C GLU A 67 54.77 28.10 3.56
N ASP A 68 53.49 27.85 3.34
CA ASP A 68 52.76 26.74 3.98
C ASP A 68 52.35 25.71 2.91
N PRO A 69 53.04 24.56 2.82
CA PRO A 69 52.79 23.56 1.80
C PRO A 69 51.36 23.00 1.85
N PHE A 70 50.82 22.75 3.05
CA PHE A 70 49.50 22.15 3.20
C PHE A 70 48.40 23.09 2.71
N ILE A 71 48.40 24.35 3.17
CA ILE A 71 47.41 25.36 2.76
C ILE A 71 47.54 25.65 1.26
N ALA A 72 48.75 25.70 0.71
CA ALA A 72 48.96 25.90 -0.71
C ALA A 72 48.38 24.75 -1.55
N GLN A 73 48.60 23.50 -1.13
CA GLN A 73 48.05 22.32 -1.80
C GLN A 73 46.52 22.27 -1.71
N TRP A 74 45.96 22.58 -0.53
CA TRP A 74 44.51 22.60 -0.32
C TRP A 74 43.85 23.71 -1.14
N HIS A 75 44.45 24.91 -1.18
CA HIS A 75 43.98 26.00 -2.03
C HIS A 75 43.97 25.63 -3.53
N GLN A 76 45.01 24.94 -4.03
CA GLN A 76 45.03 24.43 -5.39
C GLN A 76 43.95 23.36 -5.65
N LYS A 77 43.70 22.47 -4.67
CA LYS A 77 42.61 21.50 -4.73
C LYS A 77 41.27 22.20 -4.89
N LEU A 78 40.97 23.18 -4.04
CA LEU A 78 39.72 23.94 -4.04
C LEU A 78 39.51 24.75 -5.34
N HIS A 79 40.59 25.19 -5.99
CA HIS A 79 40.53 25.78 -7.33
C HIS A 79 40.06 24.79 -8.40
N SER A 80 40.45 23.53 -8.28
CA SER A 80 40.10 22.49 -9.26
C SER A 80 38.74 21.83 -8.98
N ASN A 81 38.43 21.55 -7.71
CA ASN A 81 37.20 20.89 -7.28
C ASN A 81 36.96 21.10 -5.78
N THR A 82 35.78 21.59 -5.41
CA THR A 82 35.32 21.63 -4.01
C THR A 82 34.40 20.43 -3.75
N THR A 83 34.55 19.75 -2.61
CA THR A 83 33.80 18.54 -2.25
C THR A 83 33.30 18.62 -0.80
N PRO A 84 32.23 17.88 -0.42
CA PRO A 84 31.78 17.80 0.96
C PRO A 84 32.90 17.41 1.95
N ASP A 85 33.88 16.62 1.51
CA ASP A 85 35.06 16.24 2.32
C ASP A 85 35.87 17.45 2.81
N ASP A 86 35.81 18.60 2.12
CA ASP A 86 36.50 19.82 2.54
C ASP A 86 36.03 20.30 3.93
N VAL A 87 34.78 20.00 4.31
CA VAL A 87 34.27 20.23 5.66
C VAL A 87 35.08 19.43 6.68
N LYS A 88 35.31 18.14 6.40
CA LYS A 88 36.03 17.22 7.29
C LYS A 88 37.52 17.53 7.35
N ILE A 89 38.11 17.90 6.21
CA ILE A 89 39.49 18.39 6.15
C ILE A 89 39.64 19.66 7.00
N CYS A 90 38.67 20.58 6.96
CA CYS A 90 38.69 21.79 7.77
C CYS A 90 38.49 21.53 9.27
N GLU A 91 37.62 20.57 9.64
CA GLU A 91 37.44 20.12 11.04
C GLU A 91 38.73 19.52 11.59
N ALA A 92 39.37 18.62 10.84
CA ALA A 92 40.66 18.03 11.20
C ALA A 92 41.78 19.08 11.29
N TYR A 93 41.81 20.05 10.36
CA TYR A 93 42.80 21.14 10.40
C TYR A 93 42.61 22.05 11.62
N LEU A 94 41.35 22.37 11.98
CA LEU A 94 41.04 23.08 13.22
C LEU A 94 41.49 22.30 14.46
N HIS A 95 41.31 20.98 14.47
CA HIS A 95 41.79 20.14 15.55
C HIS A 95 43.31 20.23 15.71
N PHE A 96 44.06 20.13 14.61
CA PHE A 96 45.51 20.40 14.60
C PHE A 96 45.85 21.82 15.08
N LEU A 97 45.12 22.85 14.66
CA LEU A 97 45.37 24.22 15.13
C LEU A 97 45.15 24.36 16.64
N HIS A 98 44.28 23.57 17.24
CA HIS A 98 44.08 23.53 18.69
C HIS A 98 45.16 22.76 19.44
N THR A 99 45.64 21.63 18.90
CA THR A 99 46.58 20.74 19.62
C THR A 99 48.05 21.01 19.31
N GLY A 100 48.35 21.54 18.12
CA GLY A 100 49.70 21.73 17.61
C GLY A 100 50.40 20.46 17.12
N ASN A 101 49.74 19.30 17.22
CA ASN A 101 50.29 18.02 16.77
C ASN A 101 49.68 17.63 15.41
N TRP A 102 50.54 17.45 14.40
CA TRP A 102 50.09 17.09 13.05
C TRP A 102 49.50 15.69 12.96
N ASP A 103 49.90 14.76 13.83
CA ASP A 103 49.30 13.42 13.85
C ASP A 103 47.82 13.45 14.26
N ASP A 104 47.42 14.44 15.07
CA ASP A 104 46.03 14.61 15.50
C ASP A 104 45.12 15.02 14.34
N PHE A 105 45.65 15.69 13.31
CA PHE A 105 44.91 15.94 12.07
C PHE A 105 44.45 14.61 11.45
N TRP A 106 45.38 13.66 11.32
CA TRP A 106 45.11 12.37 10.69
C TRP A 106 44.22 11.47 11.54
N ALA A 107 44.46 11.44 12.86
CA ALA A 107 43.59 10.71 13.78
C ALA A 107 42.15 11.25 13.73
N HIS A 108 41.98 12.58 13.81
CA HIS A 108 40.68 13.20 13.75
C HIS A 108 39.98 12.96 12.40
N LEU A 109 40.73 13.02 11.30
CA LEU A 109 40.19 12.79 9.96
C LEU A 109 39.75 11.33 9.75
N TRP A 110 40.50 10.37 10.28
CA TRP A 110 40.14 8.96 10.25
C TRP A 110 38.92 8.67 11.15
N ASP A 111 38.96 9.09 12.41
CA ASP A 111 37.92 8.77 13.39
C ASP A 111 36.56 9.38 13.04
N ASN A 112 36.55 10.54 12.37
CA ASN A 112 35.32 11.29 12.07
C ASN A 112 34.88 11.23 10.59
N ALA A 113 35.73 10.79 9.67
CA ALA A 113 35.42 10.75 8.24
C ALA A 113 35.88 9.48 7.51
N GLY A 114 36.66 8.60 8.14
CA GLY A 114 37.19 7.39 7.53
C GLY A 114 38.13 7.66 6.34
N LEU A 115 38.66 8.88 6.21
CA LEU A 115 39.50 9.27 5.08
C LEU A 115 40.98 9.02 5.38
N THR A 116 41.64 8.31 4.48
CA THR A 116 43.07 8.00 4.54
C THR A 116 43.92 9.02 3.81
N ARG A 117 45.24 8.92 3.97
CA ARG A 117 46.20 9.74 3.24
C ARG A 117 46.15 9.47 1.74
N GLU A 118 45.92 8.21 1.36
CA GLU A 118 45.75 7.75 -0.01
C GLU A 118 44.48 8.33 -0.65
N ASP A 119 43.39 8.43 0.11
CA ASP A 119 42.14 9.02 -0.35
C ASP A 119 42.31 10.49 -0.72
N LEU A 120 42.95 11.29 0.15
CA LEU A 120 43.24 12.69 -0.14
C LEU A 120 44.24 12.83 -1.31
N ALA A 121 45.26 11.98 -1.40
CA ALA A 121 46.20 11.98 -2.52
C ALA A 121 45.53 11.62 -3.87
N GLY A 122 44.44 10.84 -3.82
CA GLY A 122 43.61 10.51 -4.98
C GLY A 122 42.78 11.69 -5.51
N MET A 123 42.48 12.69 -4.68
CA MET A 123 41.69 13.88 -5.05
C MET A 123 42.42 14.73 -6.11
N LYS A 124 41.68 15.24 -7.11
CA LYS A 124 42.25 15.99 -8.25
C LYS A 124 42.95 17.29 -7.79
N ALA A 125 44.04 17.65 -8.51
CA ALA A 125 44.91 18.85 -8.42
C ALA A 125 45.33 19.33 -7.02
N GLY A 126 46.61 19.67 -6.82
CA GLY A 126 47.15 20.14 -5.53
C GLY A 126 47.71 19.03 -4.63
N TRP A 127 47.01 17.90 -4.47
CA TRP A 127 47.48 16.75 -3.66
C TRP A 127 48.08 15.58 -4.45
N ARG A 128 47.88 15.57 -5.79
CA ARG A 128 48.31 14.47 -6.68
C ARG A 128 49.78 14.48 -7.09
N SER A 129 50.48 15.60 -7.03
CA SER A 129 51.79 15.73 -7.69
C SER A 129 53.00 15.41 -6.79
N ASP A 130 52.90 15.57 -5.46
CA ASP A 130 54.08 15.48 -4.57
C ASP A 130 53.80 14.85 -3.18
N GLY A 131 52.61 14.26 -2.98
CA GLY A 131 52.15 13.78 -1.67
C GLY A 131 51.69 14.92 -0.75
N ILE A 132 50.95 14.58 0.31
CA ILE A 132 50.42 15.60 1.23
C ILE A 132 51.49 15.98 2.23
N HIS A 133 51.90 17.25 2.18
CA HIS A 133 52.86 17.84 3.10
C HIS A 133 52.13 18.43 4.30
N GLY A 134 52.79 18.39 5.47
CA GLY A 134 52.28 19.07 6.66
C GLY A 134 52.42 20.60 6.56
N PRO A 135 51.71 21.35 7.41
CA PRO A 135 51.86 22.79 7.53
C PRO A 135 53.29 23.14 7.96
N ALA A 136 53.80 24.29 7.51
CA ALA A 136 55.19 24.68 7.80
C ALA A 136 55.39 25.11 9.26
N PHE A 137 54.35 25.67 9.86
CA PHE A 137 54.33 26.11 11.25
C PHE A 137 52.96 25.83 11.87
N HIS A 138 52.93 25.58 13.19
CA HIS A 138 51.68 25.65 13.95
C HIS A 138 51.29 27.12 14.13
N MET A 139 50.11 27.49 13.64
CA MET A 139 49.63 28.89 13.58
C MET A 139 48.25 29.03 14.25
N PRO A 140 48.17 28.94 15.60
CA PRO A 140 46.90 28.96 16.34
C PRO A 140 46.10 30.26 16.16
N GLN A 141 46.74 31.37 15.77
CA GLN A 141 46.06 32.62 15.45
C GLN A 141 45.07 32.51 14.27
N MET A 142 45.13 31.44 13.47
CA MET A 142 44.20 31.21 12.37
C MET A 142 42.90 30.51 12.80
N ILE A 143 42.78 30.07 14.05
CA ILE A 143 41.63 29.29 14.55
C ILE A 143 40.30 29.98 14.22
N ASP A 144 40.14 31.25 14.54
CA ASP A 144 38.87 31.95 14.30
C ASP A 144 38.59 32.15 12.81
N SER A 145 39.63 32.35 12.00
CA SER A 145 39.51 32.43 10.54
C SER A 145 39.08 31.09 9.93
N PHE A 146 39.63 29.97 10.44
CA PHE A 146 39.22 28.64 10.00
C PHE A 146 37.87 28.19 10.57
N LYS A 147 37.42 28.70 11.73
CA LYS A 147 36.03 28.51 12.21
C LYS A 147 35.04 29.19 11.28
N HIS A 148 35.32 30.44 10.89
CA HIS A 148 34.51 31.14 9.91
C HIS A 148 34.53 30.44 8.54
N TYR A 149 35.71 29.95 8.13
CA TYR A 149 35.84 29.20 6.88
C TYR A 149 35.11 27.86 6.89
N LEU A 150 35.15 27.13 8.02
CA LEU A 150 34.37 25.91 8.22
C LEU A 150 32.87 26.20 8.08
N TRP A 151 32.41 27.33 8.63
CA TRP A 151 31.03 27.77 8.45
C TRP A 151 30.70 28.01 6.97
N VAL A 152 31.57 28.68 6.20
CA VAL A 152 31.39 28.85 4.74
C VAL A 152 31.33 27.51 4.01
N LEU A 153 32.22 26.57 4.36
CA LEU A 153 32.26 25.22 3.77
C LEU A 153 30.98 24.44 4.05
N LYS A 154 30.55 24.37 5.32
CA LYS A 154 29.28 23.74 5.71
C LYS A 154 28.11 24.39 4.98
N THR A 155 28.01 25.70 5.03
CA THR A 155 26.93 26.48 4.40
C THR A 155 26.87 26.30 2.87
N THR A 156 28.00 26.04 2.21
CA THR A 156 28.06 25.84 0.75
C THR A 156 27.82 24.39 0.33
N HIS A 157 28.27 23.42 1.14
CA HIS A 157 28.16 21.99 0.85
C HIS A 157 26.92 21.33 1.49
N SER A 158 26.31 21.96 2.49
CA SER A 158 25.20 21.44 3.28
C SER A 158 23.91 22.20 2.97
N GLY A 159 23.14 21.71 1.99
CA GLY A 159 21.71 22.07 1.86
C GLY A 159 20.82 21.36 2.90
N GLY A 160 21.39 20.38 3.61
CA GLY A 160 20.70 19.47 4.53
C GLY A 160 20.96 19.71 6.03
N ASP A 161 21.58 20.85 6.38
CA ASP A 161 21.85 21.28 7.76
C ASP A 161 20.83 22.34 8.18
N VAL A 162 20.16 22.13 9.32
CA VAL A 162 19.03 22.97 9.74
C VAL A 162 19.47 24.39 10.12
N ASP A 163 20.65 24.55 10.73
CA ASP A 163 21.21 25.86 11.09
C ASP A 163 21.51 26.69 9.84
N SER A 164 22.11 26.07 8.84
CA SER A 164 22.39 26.69 7.54
C SER A 164 21.10 27.04 6.79
N ALA A 165 20.13 26.12 6.76
CA ALA A 165 18.84 26.35 6.13
C ALA A 165 18.07 27.52 6.79
N MET A 166 18.07 27.60 8.12
CA MET A 166 17.45 28.69 8.86
C MET A 166 18.09 30.04 8.51
N ASN A 167 19.42 30.12 8.49
CA ASN A 167 20.12 31.35 8.14
C ASN A 167 19.76 31.88 6.75
N PHE A 168 19.55 30.99 5.78
CA PHE A 168 19.14 31.37 4.43
C PHE A 168 17.66 31.72 4.31
N ALA A 169 16.80 30.98 5.01
CA ALA A 169 15.37 31.21 5.02
C ALA A 169 14.98 32.50 5.78
N ARG A 170 15.83 32.99 6.69
CA ARG A 170 15.55 34.10 7.63
C ARG A 170 14.82 35.29 7.01
N ASN A 171 15.26 35.78 5.85
CA ASN A 171 14.64 36.95 5.19
C ASN A 171 13.33 36.64 4.46
N GLY A 172 13.01 35.36 4.28
CA GLY A 172 11.75 34.88 3.71
C GLY A 172 10.72 34.46 4.76
N LEU A 173 11.02 34.58 6.05
CA LEU A 173 10.12 34.20 7.15
C LEU A 173 9.48 35.43 7.81
N PRO A 174 8.24 35.31 8.31
CA PRO A 174 7.69 36.22 9.32
C PRO A 174 8.62 36.31 10.55
N GLY A 175 8.75 37.49 11.14
CA GLY A 175 9.73 37.73 12.21
C GLY A 175 9.49 36.93 13.49
N ASP A 176 8.22 36.68 13.82
CA ASP A 176 7.79 35.80 14.90
C ASP A 176 8.17 34.33 14.62
N LEU A 177 7.89 33.85 13.40
CA LEU A 177 8.26 32.49 12.99
C LEU A 177 9.78 32.29 12.97
N ALA A 178 10.54 33.29 12.51
CA ALA A 178 12.00 33.26 12.53
C ALA A 178 12.53 33.14 13.97
N TRP A 179 11.95 33.88 14.92
CA TRP A 179 12.32 33.79 16.33
C TRP A 179 12.00 32.41 16.92
N GLU A 180 10.85 31.82 16.58
CA GLU A 180 10.48 30.48 17.05
C GLU A 180 11.44 29.39 16.55
N VAL A 181 11.91 29.49 15.30
CA VAL A 181 12.93 28.56 14.77
C VAL A 181 14.26 28.77 15.50
N ASP A 182 14.68 30.01 15.75
CA ASP A 182 15.92 30.30 16.48
C ASP A 182 15.86 29.76 17.93
N ASP A 183 14.74 29.93 18.63
CA ASP A 183 14.53 29.41 19.99
C ASP A 183 14.58 27.87 20.02
N LEU A 184 13.93 27.22 19.05
CA LEU A 184 13.99 25.77 18.86
C LEU A 184 15.44 25.30 18.67
N LEU A 185 16.22 25.96 17.82
CA LEU A 185 17.60 25.58 17.52
C LEU A 185 18.57 25.85 18.69
N GLN A 186 18.27 26.83 19.54
CA GLN A 186 19.03 27.09 20.77
C GLN A 186 18.76 26.01 21.84
N ASN A 187 17.55 25.44 21.85
CA ASN A 187 17.12 24.43 22.81
C ASN A 187 17.07 23.02 22.19
N ARG A 188 17.91 22.74 21.19
CA ARG A 188 17.85 21.56 20.30
C ARG A 188 17.84 20.19 20.97
N ASP A 189 18.26 20.09 22.23
CA ASP A 189 18.33 18.84 22.99
C ASP A 189 17.24 18.70 24.06
N ALA A 190 16.30 19.67 24.13
CA ALA A 190 15.19 19.58 25.04
C ALA A 190 14.15 18.54 24.58
N TRP A 191 13.51 17.86 25.53
CA TRP A 191 12.55 16.79 25.28
C TRP A 191 11.33 17.23 24.44
N TRP A 192 10.96 18.51 24.51
CA TRP A 192 9.80 19.09 23.80
C TRP A 192 10.09 19.47 22.34
N VAL A 193 11.35 19.38 21.90
CA VAL A 193 11.78 19.80 20.56
C VAL A 193 10.99 19.12 19.43
N PRO A 194 10.72 17.80 19.44
CA PRO A 194 9.94 17.17 18.37
C PRO A 194 8.56 17.81 18.17
N GLY A 195 7.84 18.12 19.26
CA GLY A 195 6.55 18.82 19.19
C GLY A 195 6.69 20.24 18.63
N LYS A 196 7.72 20.98 19.07
CA LYS A 196 7.98 22.34 18.56
C LYS A 196 8.34 22.35 17.07
N ILE A 197 9.06 21.34 16.57
CA ILE A 197 9.33 21.20 15.14
C ILE A 197 8.01 21.11 14.37
N ILE A 198 7.05 20.30 14.81
CA ILE A 198 5.75 20.17 14.16
C ILE A 198 5.00 21.50 14.13
N GLU A 199 4.97 22.24 15.24
CA GLU A 199 4.34 23.57 15.29
C GLU A 199 4.95 24.55 14.28
N VAL A 200 6.29 24.61 14.24
CA VAL A 200 7.05 25.46 13.32
C VAL A 200 6.78 25.05 11.87
N ARG A 201 6.84 23.75 11.57
CA ARG A 201 6.55 23.22 10.22
C ARG A 201 5.14 23.55 9.77
N LYS A 202 4.12 23.39 10.64
CA LYS A 202 2.73 23.81 10.36
C LYS A 202 2.64 25.28 9.94
N LYS A 203 3.35 26.18 10.62
CA LYS A 203 3.40 27.61 10.26
C LYS A 203 4.16 27.84 8.95
N LEU A 204 5.25 27.09 8.70
CA LEU A 204 6.03 27.18 7.47
C LEU A 204 5.19 26.80 6.24
N LEU A 205 4.30 25.80 6.33
CA LEU A 205 3.42 25.42 5.22
C LEU A 205 2.65 26.62 4.66
N GLY A 206 2.10 27.48 5.53
CA GLY A 206 1.40 28.70 5.12
C GLY A 206 2.28 29.64 4.28
N VAL A 207 3.54 29.77 4.66
CA VAL A 207 4.52 30.65 3.99
C VAL A 207 4.88 30.12 2.61
N TRP A 208 5.28 28.85 2.51
CA TRP A 208 5.82 28.33 1.26
C TRP A 208 4.77 27.74 0.31
N GLN A 209 3.58 27.34 0.76
CA GLN A 209 2.51 26.85 -0.11
C GLN A 209 1.59 27.95 -0.67
N HIS A 210 1.43 29.09 0.03
CA HIS A 210 0.45 30.12 -0.35
C HIS A 210 1.04 31.49 -0.70
N ASP A 211 2.02 31.99 0.05
CA ASP A 211 2.42 33.41 -0.04
C ASP A 211 3.45 33.71 -1.13
N SER A 212 4.33 32.76 -1.45
CA SER A 212 5.17 32.64 -2.66
C SER A 212 6.24 31.58 -2.37
N PRO A 213 6.44 30.55 -3.23
CA PRO A 213 7.43 29.51 -2.97
C PRO A 213 8.84 30.07 -2.94
N ASN A 214 9.36 30.31 -1.73
CA ASN A 214 10.76 30.63 -1.51
C ASN A 214 11.53 29.32 -1.33
N ARG A 215 12.46 29.04 -2.25
CA ARG A 215 13.33 27.86 -2.21
C ARG A 215 13.94 27.63 -0.83
N ASP A 216 14.45 28.69 -0.20
CA ASP A 216 15.17 28.57 1.07
C ASP A 216 14.22 28.21 2.22
N VAL A 217 12.95 28.65 2.17
CA VAL A 217 11.92 28.28 3.14
C VAL A 217 11.48 26.83 2.96
N VAL A 218 11.31 26.35 1.72
CA VAL A 218 11.00 24.93 1.46
C VAL A 218 12.16 24.02 1.90
N MET A 219 13.41 24.43 1.67
CA MET A 219 14.58 23.72 2.17
C MET A 219 14.65 23.70 3.71
N LEU A 220 14.25 24.79 4.37
CA LEU A 220 14.13 24.80 5.83
C LEU A 220 13.09 23.78 6.33
N ASP A 221 11.91 23.69 5.71
CA ASP A 221 10.92 22.66 6.08
C ASP A 221 11.48 21.24 5.92
N ALA A 222 12.10 20.94 4.77
CA ALA A 222 12.65 19.62 4.50
C ALA A 222 13.79 19.24 5.48
N THR A 223 14.61 20.23 5.89
CA THR A 223 15.67 20.02 6.89
C THR A 223 15.14 19.91 8.31
N LEU A 224 14.07 20.62 8.66
CA LEU A 224 13.38 20.46 9.95
C LEU A 224 12.76 19.07 10.08
N GLU A 225 12.20 18.51 9.00
CA GLU A 225 11.71 17.12 9.01
C GLU A 225 12.84 16.11 9.26
N LYS A 226 13.96 16.27 8.55
CA LYS A 226 15.15 15.44 8.79
C LYS A 226 15.64 15.58 10.23
N PHE A 227 15.65 16.80 10.76
CA PHE A 227 16.05 17.08 12.14
C PHE A 227 15.11 16.44 13.17
N PHE A 228 13.78 16.47 12.93
CA PHE A 228 12.79 15.74 13.72
C PHE A 228 13.14 14.25 13.77
N ARG A 229 13.38 13.64 12.60
CA ARG A 229 13.70 12.21 12.53
C ARG A 229 14.94 11.87 13.34
N THR A 230 16.03 12.62 13.17
CA THR A 230 17.26 12.42 13.96
C THR A 230 17.02 12.52 15.47
N LYS A 231 16.10 13.39 15.92
CA LYS A 231 15.75 13.51 17.33
C LYS A 231 14.96 12.33 17.84
N VAL A 232 14.02 11.80 17.06
CA VAL A 232 13.23 10.62 17.45
C VAL A 232 14.06 9.34 17.40
N GLU A 233 14.91 9.16 16.39
CA GLU A 233 15.84 8.02 16.28
C GLU A 233 16.83 7.92 17.44
N ALA A 234 17.15 9.04 18.09
CA ALA A 234 18.05 9.09 19.25
C ALA A 234 17.37 8.68 20.57
N VAL A 235 16.05 8.49 20.58
CA VAL A 235 15.29 8.10 21.77
C VAL A 235 15.42 6.60 22.02
N ASP A 236 15.69 6.22 23.27
CA ASP A 236 15.63 4.82 23.69
C ASP A 236 14.18 4.39 23.94
N TYR A 237 13.55 3.81 22.90
CA TYR A 237 12.16 3.35 22.97
C TYR A 237 11.93 2.31 24.08
N GLY A 238 12.94 1.50 24.42
CA GLY A 238 12.81 0.45 25.43
C GLY A 238 12.69 0.99 26.86
N ALA A 239 13.14 2.22 27.09
CA ALA A 239 13.05 2.90 28.39
C ALA A 239 11.75 3.72 28.57
N MET A 240 10.95 3.87 27.50
CA MET A 240 9.73 4.67 27.52
C MET A 240 8.52 3.88 28.02
N SER A 241 7.55 4.56 28.63
CA SER A 241 6.25 3.95 28.90
C SER A 241 5.47 3.76 27.60
N SER A 242 4.50 2.84 27.60
CA SER A 242 3.66 2.61 26.42
C SER A 242 2.82 3.83 26.05
N ASP A 243 2.42 4.68 27.01
CA ASP A 243 1.71 5.93 26.71
C ASP A 243 2.65 6.98 26.10
N ASP A 244 3.88 7.11 26.59
CA ASP A 244 4.85 8.02 25.98
C ASP A 244 5.22 7.59 24.55
N LEU A 245 5.31 6.28 24.30
CA LEU A 245 5.52 5.72 22.97
C LEU A 245 4.34 6.04 22.04
N LEU A 246 3.09 5.96 22.54
CA LEU A 246 1.91 6.34 21.75
C LEU A 246 1.91 7.84 21.43
N SER A 247 2.26 8.70 22.39
CA SER A 247 2.41 10.14 22.13
C SER A 247 3.52 10.42 21.12
N LEU A 248 4.65 9.71 21.17
CA LEU A 248 5.74 9.86 20.21
C LEU A 248 5.35 9.34 18.82
N LEU A 249 4.55 8.27 18.74
CA LEU A 249 3.96 7.76 17.50
C LEU A 249 3.01 8.79 16.88
N GLU A 250 2.12 9.38 17.67
CA GLU A 250 1.21 10.44 17.22
C GLU A 250 1.98 11.64 16.67
N LEU A 251 3.02 12.11 17.37
CA LEU A 251 3.89 13.19 16.89
C LEU A 251 4.57 12.81 15.58
N SER A 252 5.08 11.58 15.47
CA SER A 252 5.79 11.10 14.28
C SER A 252 4.87 11.01 13.07
N LEU A 253 3.65 10.47 13.23
CA LEU A 253 2.63 10.44 12.18
C LEU A 253 2.13 11.85 11.83
N THR A 254 1.94 12.72 12.82
CA THR A 254 1.60 14.13 12.59
C THR A 254 2.64 14.80 11.72
N ASN A 255 3.93 14.61 12.02
CA ASN A 255 5.05 15.17 11.27
C ASN A 255 5.05 14.73 9.79
N VAL A 256 4.69 13.47 9.51
CA VAL A 256 4.55 12.95 8.13
C VAL A 256 3.30 13.48 7.44
N ALA A 257 2.17 13.50 8.15
CA ALA A 257 0.87 13.91 7.59
C ALA A 257 0.79 15.41 7.27
N LEU A 258 1.67 16.26 7.84
CA LEU A 258 1.64 17.72 7.69
C LEU A 258 1.50 18.20 6.24
N THR A 259 2.23 17.57 5.32
CA THR A 259 2.29 18.00 3.91
C THR A 259 1.15 17.45 3.07
N ASN A 260 0.27 16.63 3.65
CA ASN A 260 -0.88 15.99 3.00
C ASN A 260 -0.50 15.26 1.70
N GLU A 261 0.67 14.61 1.71
CA GLU A 261 1.22 13.85 0.56
C GLU A 261 0.51 12.51 0.37
N SER A 262 -0.09 11.98 1.44
CA SER A 262 -0.81 10.72 1.49
C SER A 262 -2.10 10.85 2.29
N THR A 263 -3.23 10.60 1.61
CA THR A 263 -4.56 10.52 2.25
C THR A 263 -4.63 9.38 3.25
N ARG A 264 -3.96 8.26 2.98
CA ARG A 264 -3.90 7.07 3.84
C ARG A 264 -3.24 7.36 5.18
N ILE A 265 -2.09 8.03 5.16
CA ILE A 265 -1.40 8.44 6.40
C ILE A 265 -2.24 9.47 7.16
N GLY A 266 -2.93 10.38 6.45
CA GLY A 266 -3.88 11.31 7.05
C GLY A 266 -5.02 10.61 7.79
N GLU A 267 -5.72 9.69 7.13
CA GLU A 267 -6.79 8.90 7.76
C GLU A 267 -6.26 7.99 8.89
N GLY A 268 -5.05 7.44 8.73
CA GLY A 268 -4.41 6.65 9.79
C GLY A 268 -4.08 7.46 11.03
N LEU A 269 -3.54 8.68 10.87
CA LEU A 269 -3.32 9.61 11.99
C LEU A 269 -4.65 9.96 12.67
N LYS A 270 -5.68 10.28 11.87
CA LYS A 270 -7.01 10.60 12.39
C LYS A 270 -7.58 9.43 13.19
N PHE A 271 -7.47 8.20 12.68
CA PHE A 271 -7.92 7.01 13.37
C PHE A 271 -7.15 6.78 14.67
N LEU A 272 -5.81 6.89 14.64
CA LEU A 272 -4.98 6.80 15.84
C LEU A 272 -5.38 7.82 16.91
N GLN A 273 -5.56 9.09 16.52
CA GLN A 273 -5.92 10.16 17.46
C GLN A 273 -7.29 9.94 18.11
N VAL A 274 -8.29 9.51 17.33
CA VAL A 274 -9.61 9.18 17.87
C VAL A 274 -9.52 7.95 18.78
N ALA A 275 -8.74 6.93 18.42
CA ALA A 275 -8.48 5.74 19.22
C ALA A 275 -7.61 6.01 20.47
N MET A 276 -6.92 7.15 20.54
CA MET A 276 -6.21 7.56 21.75
C MET A 276 -7.13 8.25 22.78
N GLY A 277 -8.30 8.74 22.37
CA GLY A 277 -9.24 9.42 23.23
C GLY A 277 -10.00 8.50 24.21
N ASP A 278 -10.94 9.08 24.96
CA ASP A 278 -11.65 8.38 26.04
C ASP A 278 -12.94 7.66 25.60
N GLY A 279 -13.20 7.56 24.29
CA GLY A 279 -14.51 7.20 23.74
C GLY A 279 -14.87 5.70 23.72
N HIS A 280 -13.98 4.81 24.15
CA HIS A 280 -14.05 3.37 23.83
C HIS A 280 -13.59 2.48 25.01
N GLY A 281 -13.85 2.95 26.23
CA GLY A 281 -13.58 2.23 27.47
C GLY A 281 -12.35 2.75 28.21
N GLU A 282 -11.90 1.97 29.19
CA GLU A 282 -10.69 2.29 29.96
C GLU A 282 -9.44 2.15 29.09
N ARG A 283 -8.55 3.15 29.13
CA ARG A 283 -7.22 3.12 28.47
C ARG A 283 -6.49 1.83 28.84
N TRP A 284 -5.96 1.10 27.85
CA TRP A 284 -5.36 -0.24 28.01
C TRP A 284 -6.32 -1.38 28.43
N GLY A 285 -7.63 -1.12 28.48
CA GLY A 285 -8.66 -2.14 28.64
C GLY A 285 -8.94 -2.89 27.34
N ALA A 286 -9.61 -4.04 27.42
CA ALA A 286 -9.78 -4.96 26.29
C ALA A 286 -10.47 -4.34 25.07
N ASP A 287 -11.46 -3.46 25.25
CA ASP A 287 -12.18 -2.82 24.13
C ASP A 287 -11.41 -1.64 23.55
N TRP A 288 -10.71 -0.88 24.42
CA TRP A 288 -9.81 0.16 23.99
C TRP A 288 -8.69 -0.42 23.14
N SER A 289 -8.08 -1.52 23.60
CA SER A 289 -6.99 -2.19 22.92
C SER A 289 -7.38 -2.84 21.60
N LYS A 290 -8.61 -3.34 21.43
CA LYS A 290 -9.09 -3.80 20.11
C LYS A 290 -9.16 -2.65 19.10
N THR A 291 -9.63 -1.48 19.55
CA THR A 291 -9.69 -0.27 18.70
C THR A 291 -8.30 0.22 18.34
N MET A 292 -7.40 0.27 19.33
CA MET A 292 -6.02 0.67 19.12
C MET A 292 -5.27 -0.32 18.21
N ASP A 293 -5.49 -1.63 18.34
CA ASP A 293 -4.87 -2.63 17.44
C ASP A 293 -5.32 -2.42 15.99
N ALA A 294 -6.62 -2.15 15.75
CA ALA A 294 -7.13 -1.83 14.42
C ALA A 294 -6.54 -0.52 13.87
N ALA A 295 -6.38 0.51 14.69
CA ALA A 295 -5.76 1.77 14.29
C ALA A 295 -4.26 1.60 13.95
N LEU A 296 -3.51 0.85 14.77
CA LEU A 296 -2.10 0.55 14.52
C LEU A 296 -1.91 -0.30 13.26
N ASP A 297 -2.79 -1.27 13.03
CA ASP A 297 -2.79 -2.09 11.82
C ASP A 297 -3.07 -1.23 10.57
N PHE A 298 -4.07 -0.35 10.62
CA PHE A 298 -4.34 0.60 9.54
C PHE A 298 -3.13 1.51 9.26
N CYS A 299 -2.50 2.07 10.30
CA CYS A 299 -1.28 2.87 10.15
C CYS A 299 -0.13 2.09 9.51
N ALA A 300 0.05 0.82 9.90
CA ALA A 300 1.06 -0.05 9.33
C ALA A 300 0.81 -0.31 7.83
N LEU A 301 -0.43 -0.62 7.46
CA LEU A 301 -0.84 -0.87 6.06
C LEU A 301 -0.72 0.39 5.19
N ALA A 302 -1.13 1.55 5.73
CA ALA A 302 -0.98 2.83 5.04
C ALA A 302 0.50 3.12 4.73
N MET A 303 1.38 2.87 5.71
CA MET A 303 2.80 3.06 5.59
C MET A 303 3.45 2.06 4.62
N GLU A 304 3.08 0.78 4.69
CA GLU A 304 3.54 -0.25 3.76
C GLU A 304 3.21 0.14 2.31
N SER A 305 1.96 0.51 2.05
CA SER A 305 1.50 0.87 0.71
C SER A 305 2.25 2.07 0.12
N ASP A 306 2.52 3.09 0.94
CA ASP A 306 3.23 4.30 0.51
C ASP A 306 4.74 4.05 0.34
N MET A 307 5.35 3.25 1.21
CA MET A 307 6.77 2.90 1.11
C MET A 307 7.06 1.94 -0.05
N ASP A 308 6.14 1.03 -0.37
CA ASP A 308 6.22 0.20 -1.58
C ASP A 308 6.11 1.02 -2.86
N PHE A 309 5.26 2.06 -2.86
CA PHE A 309 5.21 3.02 -3.95
C PHE A 309 6.54 3.77 -4.07
N LEU A 310 7.05 4.36 -2.98
CA LEU A 310 8.29 5.12 -2.95
C LEU A 310 9.48 4.27 -3.43
N CYS A 311 9.59 3.04 -2.92
CA CYS A 311 10.66 2.10 -3.27
C CYS A 311 10.63 1.79 -4.77
N ARG A 312 9.47 1.37 -5.31
CA ARG A 312 9.32 1.05 -6.73
C ARG A 312 9.59 2.27 -7.62
N ALA A 313 9.03 3.42 -7.29
CA ALA A 313 9.18 4.64 -8.09
C ALA A 313 10.63 5.10 -8.18
N THR A 314 11.34 5.12 -7.05
CA THR A 314 12.74 5.56 -6.99
C THR A 314 13.71 4.52 -7.55
N GLN A 315 13.45 3.22 -7.35
CA GLN A 315 14.26 2.14 -7.93
C GLN A 315 14.13 2.12 -9.46
N ASN A 316 12.92 2.26 -10.01
CA ASN A 316 12.71 2.36 -11.46
C ASN A 316 13.52 3.51 -12.07
N ALA A 317 13.60 4.66 -11.40
CA ALA A 317 14.43 5.78 -11.84
C ALA A 317 15.93 5.44 -11.78
N ALA A 318 16.39 4.76 -10.71
CA ALA A 318 17.76 4.30 -10.57
C ALA A 318 18.16 3.31 -11.66
N ASP A 319 17.29 2.37 -12.03
CA ASP A 319 17.52 1.37 -13.07
C ASP A 319 17.63 2.02 -14.47
N ILE A 320 16.83 3.04 -14.74
CA ILE A 320 16.94 3.84 -15.98
C ILE A 320 18.29 4.58 -16.01
N ILE A 321 18.76 5.11 -14.87
CA ILE A 321 20.08 5.74 -14.79
C ILE A 321 21.18 4.69 -14.99
N ALA A 322 21.06 3.52 -14.36
CA ALA A 322 22.01 2.42 -14.46
C ALA A 322 22.18 1.95 -15.92
N SER A 323 21.07 1.79 -16.64
CA SER A 323 21.08 1.34 -18.04
C SER A 323 21.68 2.35 -19.02
N LYS A 324 21.67 3.65 -18.68
CA LYS A 324 22.12 4.73 -19.58
C LYS A 324 23.46 5.35 -19.19
N SER A 325 23.87 5.26 -17.92
CA SER A 325 25.07 5.93 -17.40
C SER A 325 26.29 5.01 -17.48
N THR A 326 27.35 5.47 -18.14
CA THR A 326 28.67 4.83 -18.10
C THR A 326 29.53 5.28 -16.92
N LYS A 327 28.99 6.13 -16.03
CA LYS A 327 29.73 6.82 -14.97
C LYS A 327 29.24 6.52 -13.55
N ALA A 328 28.03 5.98 -13.40
CA ALA A 328 27.50 5.62 -12.10
C ALA A 328 27.94 4.19 -11.75
N ASP A 329 28.54 4.01 -10.58
CA ASP A 329 28.93 2.67 -10.09
C ASP A 329 27.64 1.91 -9.72
N PRO A 330 27.38 0.72 -10.33
CA PRO A 330 26.14 -0.03 -10.12
C PRO A 330 25.81 -0.31 -8.65
N LYS A 331 26.83 -0.42 -7.78
CA LYS A 331 26.60 -0.69 -6.34
C LYS A 331 25.75 0.38 -5.64
N TYR A 332 25.73 1.62 -6.14
CA TYR A 332 24.91 2.70 -5.59
C TYR A 332 23.48 2.72 -6.13
N LEU A 333 23.15 1.84 -7.10
CA LEU A 333 21.86 1.81 -7.78
C LEU A 333 21.05 0.56 -7.43
N ILE A 334 21.69 -0.55 -7.05
CA ILE A 334 21.01 -1.84 -6.82
C ILE A 334 19.92 -1.77 -5.74
N ASN A 335 20.17 -1.07 -4.63
CA ASN A 335 19.22 -0.94 -3.51
C ASN A 335 18.75 0.50 -3.31
N PHE A 336 18.77 1.33 -4.36
CA PHE A 336 18.48 2.76 -4.22
C PHE A 336 17.07 3.00 -3.64
N GLY A 337 16.07 2.24 -4.08
CA GLY A 337 14.70 2.34 -3.56
C GLY A 337 14.60 2.05 -2.06
N GLU A 338 15.27 1.00 -1.59
CA GLU A 338 15.29 0.64 -0.17
C GLU A 338 15.97 1.72 0.69
N GLU A 339 17.08 2.29 0.22
CA GLU A 339 17.76 3.38 0.93
C GLU A 339 16.89 4.63 1.01
N ASN A 340 16.07 4.91 -0.01
CA ASN A 340 15.09 5.99 0.06
C ASN A 340 14.02 5.71 1.13
N VAL A 341 13.51 4.49 1.22
CA VAL A 341 12.55 4.08 2.28
C VAL A 341 13.18 4.22 3.67
N ARG A 342 14.40 3.72 3.90
CA ARG A 342 15.13 3.87 5.17
C ARG A 342 15.37 5.33 5.55
N SER A 343 15.51 6.20 4.55
CA SER A 343 15.71 7.64 4.78
C SER A 343 14.42 8.42 5.07
N HIS A 344 13.25 7.79 4.91
CA HIS A 344 11.95 8.43 5.06
C HIS A 344 11.53 8.51 6.55
N SER A 345 10.77 9.55 6.91
CA SER A 345 10.29 9.77 8.29
C SER A 345 9.36 8.66 8.81
N LEU A 346 8.73 7.90 7.92
CA LEU A 346 7.92 6.72 8.27
C LEU A 346 8.74 5.55 8.82
N PHE A 347 10.06 5.52 8.60
CA PHE A 347 10.91 4.50 9.20
C PHE A 347 10.83 4.52 10.73
N VAL A 348 10.85 5.70 11.34
CA VAL A 348 10.65 5.87 12.79
C VAL A 348 9.26 5.40 13.23
N VAL A 349 8.23 5.72 12.47
CA VAL A 349 6.84 5.26 12.73
C VAL A 349 6.79 3.74 12.77
N SER A 350 7.46 3.05 11.83
CA SER A 350 7.54 1.59 11.80
C SER A 350 8.16 0.99 13.06
N GLN A 351 9.22 1.62 13.60
CA GLN A 351 9.88 1.15 14.81
C GLN A 351 8.99 1.33 16.04
N LEU A 352 8.30 2.47 16.12
CA LEU A 352 7.35 2.77 17.21
C LEU A 352 6.16 1.80 17.19
N ILE A 353 5.53 1.57 16.03
CA ILE A 353 4.44 0.59 15.87
C ILE A 353 4.94 -0.81 16.27
N SER A 354 6.12 -1.23 15.80
CA SER A 354 6.68 -2.55 16.12
C SER A 354 6.94 -2.73 17.62
N THR A 355 7.26 -1.64 18.32
CA THR A 355 7.48 -1.65 19.78
C THR A 355 6.17 -1.67 20.57
N LEU A 356 5.14 -0.94 20.10
CA LEU A 356 3.85 -0.79 20.76
C LEU A 356 2.90 -1.98 20.55
N ARG A 357 2.90 -2.54 19.34
CA ARG A 357 1.91 -3.52 18.88
C ARG A 357 1.82 -4.76 19.79
N PRO A 358 2.91 -5.36 20.32
CA PRO A 358 2.81 -6.50 21.22
C PRO A 358 2.01 -6.20 22.50
N ALA A 359 2.20 -5.02 23.10
CA ALA A 359 1.50 -4.62 24.32
C ALA A 359 0.00 -4.40 24.05
N VAL A 360 -0.33 -3.70 22.95
CA VAL A 360 -1.72 -3.46 22.54
C VAL A 360 -2.44 -4.76 22.23
N ARG A 361 -1.82 -5.67 21.46
CA ARG A 361 -2.41 -6.98 21.12
C ARG A 361 -2.67 -7.83 22.35
N ALA A 362 -1.69 -7.92 23.26
CA ALA A 362 -1.87 -8.66 24.51
C ALA A 362 -3.06 -8.13 25.32
N ALA A 363 -3.19 -6.80 25.45
CA ALA A 363 -4.31 -6.17 26.15
C ALA A 363 -5.65 -6.35 25.41
N ALA A 364 -5.64 -6.47 24.07
CA ALA A 364 -6.82 -6.79 23.26
C ALA A 364 -7.28 -8.26 23.39
N GLY A 365 -6.56 -9.10 24.15
CA GLY A 365 -6.79 -10.54 24.22
C GLY A 365 -6.30 -11.30 22.99
N ARG A 366 -5.41 -10.69 22.20
CA ARG A 366 -4.80 -11.26 20.99
C ARG A 366 -3.38 -11.76 21.28
N SER A 367 -2.91 -12.70 20.46
CA SER A 367 -1.50 -13.08 20.49
C SER A 367 -0.62 -11.86 20.21
N PRO A 368 0.44 -11.60 21.01
CA PRO A 368 1.35 -10.48 20.80
C PRO A 368 2.12 -10.57 19.46
N TRP A 369 2.09 -11.72 18.80
CA TRP A 369 2.65 -11.95 17.49
C TRP A 369 1.60 -12.55 16.55
N GLN A 370 1.50 -12.05 15.33
CA GLN A 370 0.90 -12.77 14.22
C GLN A 370 2.04 -13.50 13.49
N ILE A 371 2.28 -14.75 13.85
CA ILE A 371 3.32 -15.57 13.20
C ILE A 371 2.63 -16.45 12.16
N VAL A 372 2.80 -16.10 10.89
CA VAL A 372 2.61 -17.05 9.79
C VAL A 372 4.02 -17.55 9.43
N SER A 373 4.39 -18.72 9.93
CA SER A 373 5.69 -19.34 9.68
C SER A 373 5.50 -20.77 9.18
N VAL A 374 6.25 -21.13 8.14
CA VAL A 374 6.36 -22.50 7.66
C VAL A 374 7.59 -23.14 8.33
N GLY A 375 7.37 -24.01 9.32
CA GLY A 375 8.28 -25.11 9.62
C GLY A 375 9.43 -24.92 10.61
N ASP A 376 9.27 -24.22 11.74
CA ASP A 376 10.24 -24.33 12.85
C ASP A 376 9.60 -24.27 14.25
N ALA A 377 9.74 -25.36 15.01
CA ALA A 377 9.21 -25.52 16.37
C ALA A 377 10.06 -24.80 17.44
N SER A 378 11.28 -24.35 17.12
CA SER A 378 12.16 -23.67 18.08
C SER A 378 11.64 -22.28 18.52
N LEU A 379 10.68 -21.71 17.78
CA LEU A 379 10.05 -20.42 18.07
C LEU A 379 9.07 -20.45 19.26
N GLU A 380 8.70 -21.63 19.78
CA GLU A 380 7.87 -21.79 21.00
C GLU A 380 8.43 -21.05 22.22
N THR A 381 9.74 -20.82 22.25
CA THR A 381 10.40 -20.16 23.38
C THR A 381 10.19 -18.65 23.46
N TYR A 382 9.66 -18.02 22.40
CA TYR A 382 9.58 -16.55 22.31
C TYR A 382 8.14 -15.99 22.24
N ALA A 383 7.12 -16.82 22.02
CA ALA A 383 5.72 -16.40 21.93
C ALA A 383 4.89 -17.00 23.07
N GLY A 384 4.55 -16.18 24.07
CA GLY A 384 3.99 -16.56 25.38
C GLY A 384 2.66 -17.36 25.41
N MET A 385 2.12 -17.74 24.27
CA MET A 385 1.20 -18.87 24.08
C MET A 385 1.13 -19.14 22.57
N ALA A 386 1.98 -20.02 22.07
CA ALA A 386 1.85 -20.52 20.70
C ALA A 386 0.92 -21.74 20.69
N LYS A 387 -0.14 -21.71 19.87
CA LYS A 387 -0.87 -22.94 19.53
C LYS A 387 -0.05 -23.67 18.47
N VAL A 388 1.00 -24.38 18.90
CA VAL A 388 1.79 -25.18 17.97
C VAL A 388 1.01 -26.42 17.59
N GLN A 389 0.50 -26.41 16.37
CA GLN A 389 -0.03 -27.61 15.76
C GLN A 389 1.13 -28.35 15.11
N THR A 390 1.68 -29.34 15.82
CA THR A 390 2.70 -30.23 15.25
C THR A 390 2.07 -31.05 14.13
N LEU A 391 2.33 -30.65 12.88
CA LEU A 391 1.89 -31.38 11.70
C LEU A 391 2.67 -32.71 11.63
N LYS A 392 2.03 -33.82 12.02
CA LYS A 392 2.54 -35.18 11.75
C LYS A 392 2.29 -35.53 10.28
N MET A 393 2.85 -34.75 9.37
CA MET A 393 2.55 -34.79 7.94
C MET A 393 3.83 -34.80 7.09
N ALA A 394 4.82 -35.59 7.52
CA ALA A 394 6.04 -35.77 6.73
C ALA A 394 5.70 -36.43 5.39
N GLY A 395 5.83 -35.67 4.30
CA GLY A 395 5.58 -36.15 2.93
C GLY A 395 4.15 -35.93 2.39
N GLU A 396 3.31 -35.15 3.08
CA GLU A 396 1.96 -34.79 2.62
C GLU A 396 1.93 -33.28 2.28
N ASN A 397 1.29 -32.87 1.18
CA ASN A 397 1.11 -31.44 0.92
C ASN A 397 0.12 -30.86 1.92
N VAL A 398 0.27 -29.58 2.21
CA VAL A 398 -0.60 -28.82 3.11
C VAL A 398 -1.09 -27.55 2.41
N ARG A 399 -2.35 -27.20 2.62
CA ARG A 399 -2.94 -25.93 2.18
C ARG A 399 -3.01 -25.00 3.37
N PHE A 400 -2.55 -23.77 3.18
CA PHE A 400 -2.72 -22.69 4.14
C PHE A 400 -3.90 -21.83 3.67
N SER A 401 -4.90 -21.66 4.53
CA SER A 401 -5.98 -20.69 4.36
C SER A 401 -5.91 -19.68 5.51
N ILE A 402 -6.12 -18.40 5.20
CA ILE A 402 -6.17 -17.34 6.20
C ILE A 402 -7.62 -16.85 6.22
N ALA A 403 -8.27 -16.93 7.38
CA ALA A 403 -9.60 -16.37 7.63
C ALA A 403 -9.49 -15.42 8.82
N GLY A 404 -9.54 -14.11 8.55
CA GLY A 404 -9.22 -13.08 9.55
C GLY A 404 -7.78 -13.21 10.09
N GLU A 405 -7.64 -13.41 11.40
CA GLU A 405 -6.34 -13.60 12.08
C GLU A 405 -5.91 -15.08 12.21
N ASP A 406 -6.79 -16.03 11.86
CA ASP A 406 -6.56 -17.45 12.05
C ASP A 406 -5.99 -18.09 10.78
N VAL A 407 -4.87 -18.80 10.93
CA VAL A 407 -4.27 -19.61 9.87
C VAL A 407 -4.80 -21.03 10.01
N GLN A 408 -5.58 -21.47 9.04
CA GLN A 408 -5.98 -22.86 8.88
C GLN A 408 -4.94 -23.62 8.05
N ILE A 409 -4.68 -24.85 8.48
CA ILE A 409 -3.76 -25.77 7.81
C ILE A 409 -4.50 -27.06 7.53
N ASP A 410 -4.88 -27.25 6.27
CA ASP A 410 -5.55 -28.46 5.80
C ASP A 410 -4.56 -29.39 5.12
N LYS A 411 -4.87 -30.70 5.13
CA LYS A 411 -4.17 -31.64 4.25
C LYS A 411 -4.48 -31.30 2.80
N ALA A 412 -3.48 -30.83 2.06
CA ALA A 412 -3.60 -30.78 0.62
C ALA A 412 -3.42 -32.21 0.10
N ASN A 413 -4.50 -32.83 -0.34
CA ASN A 413 -4.40 -34.04 -1.13
C ASN A 413 -3.61 -33.67 -2.40
N VAL A 414 -2.42 -34.26 -2.55
CA VAL A 414 -1.57 -34.13 -3.76
C VAL A 414 -2.20 -34.82 -4.99
N SER A 415 -3.46 -35.26 -4.88
CA SER A 415 -4.30 -35.51 -6.05
C SER A 415 -4.72 -34.22 -6.76
N ASP A 416 -4.62 -33.04 -6.10
CA ASP A 416 -5.21 -31.80 -6.63
C ASP A 416 -4.17 -30.77 -7.11
N ALA A 417 -2.87 -31.04 -6.92
CA ALA A 417 -1.81 -30.21 -7.47
C ALA A 417 -0.55 -31.04 -7.80
N THR A 418 -0.52 -31.56 -9.03
CA THR A 418 0.69 -32.01 -9.76
C THR A 418 1.55 -33.12 -9.13
N THR A 419 1.20 -34.39 -9.37
CA THR A 419 1.95 -35.37 -10.21
C THR A 419 1.57 -36.82 -9.90
N THR A 420 0.51 -37.31 -10.55
CA THR A 420 0.56 -38.64 -11.17
C THR A 420 0.19 -38.47 -12.63
N ALA A 421 1.21 -38.26 -13.45
CA ALA A 421 1.25 -38.78 -14.82
C ALA A 421 1.43 -40.32 -14.78
N SER A 422 0.61 -41.00 -13.96
CA SER A 422 0.18 -42.35 -14.23
C SER A 422 -1.24 -42.20 -14.73
N ALA A 423 -1.52 -42.67 -15.93
CA ALA A 423 -2.83 -42.69 -16.57
C ALA A 423 -3.90 -43.33 -15.65
N LYS A 424 -4.44 -42.56 -14.69
CA LYS A 424 -5.76 -42.79 -14.14
C LYS A 424 -6.71 -42.19 -15.17
N ALA A 425 -7.59 -43.04 -15.69
CA ALA A 425 -8.61 -42.64 -16.65
C ALA A 425 -9.27 -41.33 -16.19
N THR A 426 -9.06 -40.26 -16.95
CA THR A 426 -9.77 -38.99 -16.82
C THR A 426 -11.25 -39.34 -16.77
N THR A 427 -11.85 -39.23 -15.59
CA THR A 427 -13.29 -39.44 -15.45
C THR A 427 -13.90 -38.21 -16.10
N LYS A 428 -14.31 -38.36 -17.37
CA LYS A 428 -14.82 -37.25 -18.17
C LYS A 428 -16.02 -36.66 -17.42
N VAL A 429 -15.86 -35.44 -16.91
CA VAL A 429 -16.97 -34.73 -16.26
C VAL A 429 -17.99 -34.43 -17.36
N SER A 430 -19.21 -34.97 -17.20
CA SER A 430 -20.29 -34.76 -18.16
C SER A 430 -21.07 -33.53 -17.75
N ILE A 431 -21.08 -32.51 -18.60
CA ILE A 431 -21.94 -31.34 -18.42
C ILE A 431 -23.33 -31.68 -18.96
N ALA A 432 -24.37 -31.40 -18.18
CA ALA A 432 -25.74 -31.60 -18.64
C ALA A 432 -26.04 -30.67 -19.83
N PRO A 433 -26.68 -31.18 -20.91
CA PRO A 433 -27.11 -30.33 -22.00
C PRO A 433 -28.17 -29.34 -21.50
N TYR A 434 -28.00 -28.07 -21.83
CA TYR A 434 -28.97 -27.04 -21.49
C TYR A 434 -30.16 -27.06 -22.45
N LYS A 435 -31.26 -26.44 -22.05
CA LYS A 435 -32.42 -26.16 -22.89
C LYS A 435 -32.31 -24.73 -23.42
N PRO A 436 -32.07 -24.54 -24.73
CA PRO A 436 -32.02 -23.20 -25.32
C PRO A 436 -33.34 -22.46 -25.08
N SER A 437 -33.22 -21.17 -24.77
CA SER A 437 -34.35 -20.25 -24.67
C SER A 437 -34.42 -19.39 -25.93
N ASP A 438 -35.64 -19.20 -26.46
CA ASP A 438 -35.86 -18.28 -27.58
C ASP A 438 -35.79 -16.79 -27.15
N ALA A 439 -35.93 -16.53 -25.83
CA ALA A 439 -35.81 -15.20 -25.25
C ALA A 439 -34.34 -14.82 -25.00
N TRP A 440 -33.96 -13.62 -25.41
CA TRP A 440 -32.65 -13.01 -25.17
C TRP A 440 -32.35 -12.74 -23.69
N LEU A 441 -33.40 -12.45 -22.94
CA LEU A 441 -33.33 -12.08 -21.53
C LEU A 441 -34.55 -12.65 -20.82
N ILE A 442 -34.36 -13.15 -19.60
CA ILE A 442 -35.42 -13.73 -18.78
C ILE A 442 -35.42 -13.16 -17.36
N THR A 443 -36.61 -13.18 -16.75
CA THR A 443 -36.86 -12.72 -15.38
C THR A 443 -36.72 -13.87 -14.36
N PRO A 444 -36.61 -13.58 -13.06
CA PRO A 444 -36.45 -14.59 -12.01
C PRO A 444 -37.54 -15.68 -11.95
N ASP A 445 -38.75 -15.38 -12.42
CA ASP A 445 -39.87 -16.35 -12.50
C ASP A 445 -39.63 -17.45 -13.55
N ALA A 446 -38.80 -17.17 -14.56
CA ALA A 446 -38.46 -18.09 -15.63
C ALA A 446 -37.13 -18.81 -15.42
N TYR A 447 -36.41 -18.52 -14.32
CA TYR A 447 -35.16 -19.22 -13.98
C TYR A 447 -35.43 -20.70 -13.71
N SER A 448 -34.58 -21.55 -14.27
CA SER A 448 -34.52 -22.98 -14.01
C SER A 448 -33.12 -23.50 -14.30
N SER A 449 -32.74 -24.62 -13.68
CA SER A 449 -31.42 -25.26 -13.86
C SER A 449 -31.08 -25.61 -15.31
N ASP A 450 -32.09 -25.77 -16.16
CA ASP A 450 -31.91 -26.12 -17.57
C ASP A 450 -31.70 -24.88 -18.46
N ILE A 451 -31.99 -23.68 -17.96
CA ILE A 451 -32.00 -22.42 -18.74
C ILE A 451 -30.89 -21.45 -18.29
N VAL A 452 -30.56 -21.44 -16.98
CA VAL A 452 -29.52 -20.60 -16.36
C VAL A 452 -28.70 -21.41 -15.36
N GLY A 453 -27.58 -20.86 -14.91
CA GLY A 453 -26.67 -21.53 -13.98
C GLY A 453 -27.10 -21.45 -12.50
N GLY A 454 -26.19 -21.89 -11.62
CA GLY A 454 -26.45 -22.02 -10.19
C GLY A 454 -26.69 -20.69 -9.48
N LYS A 455 -26.05 -19.58 -9.91
CA LYS A 455 -26.18 -18.28 -9.24
C LYS A 455 -27.56 -17.68 -9.44
N SER A 456 -28.06 -17.65 -10.68
CA SER A 456 -29.40 -17.12 -10.96
C SER A 456 -30.47 -17.93 -10.23
N ASN A 457 -30.37 -19.27 -10.28
CA ASN A 457 -31.31 -20.16 -9.60
C ASN A 457 -31.28 -19.97 -8.09
N SER A 458 -30.08 -19.96 -7.47
CA SER A 458 -29.94 -19.75 -6.02
C SER A 458 -30.54 -18.42 -5.58
N LEU A 459 -30.35 -17.35 -6.37
CA LEU A 459 -30.93 -16.04 -6.08
C LEU A 459 -32.47 -16.03 -6.12
N SER A 460 -33.07 -16.63 -7.16
CA SER A 460 -34.54 -16.73 -7.29
C SER A 460 -35.17 -17.65 -6.23
N GLU A 461 -34.50 -18.74 -5.88
CA GLU A 461 -34.93 -19.61 -4.76
C GLU A 461 -34.89 -18.84 -3.45
N MET A 462 -33.77 -18.18 -3.14
CA MET A 462 -33.63 -17.39 -1.92
C MET A 462 -34.70 -16.30 -1.81
N ALA A 463 -35.06 -15.62 -2.91
CA ALA A 463 -36.16 -14.66 -2.93
C ALA A 463 -37.49 -15.28 -2.44
N LYS A 464 -37.82 -16.49 -2.92
CA LYS A 464 -39.03 -17.22 -2.54
C LYS A 464 -38.97 -17.70 -1.09
N GLU A 465 -37.81 -18.16 -0.65
CA GLU A 465 -37.57 -18.60 0.73
C GLU A 465 -37.73 -17.45 1.72
N LEU A 466 -37.13 -16.30 1.45
CA LEU A 466 -37.24 -15.10 2.28
C LEU A 466 -38.69 -14.59 2.34
N ALA A 467 -39.40 -14.61 1.21
CA ALA A 467 -40.83 -14.28 1.17
C ALA A 467 -41.67 -15.26 2.01
N ALA A 468 -41.35 -16.56 2.00
CA ALA A 468 -42.01 -17.57 2.81
C ALA A 468 -41.70 -17.43 4.31
N MET A 469 -40.45 -17.07 4.66
CA MET A 469 -40.03 -16.79 6.04
C MET A 469 -40.62 -15.47 6.57
N ASN A 470 -41.04 -14.55 5.68
CA ASN A 470 -41.64 -13.26 6.01
C ASN A 470 -40.78 -12.43 6.98
N ILE A 471 -39.47 -12.37 6.70
CA ILE A 471 -38.51 -11.60 7.50
C ILE A 471 -38.59 -10.13 7.07
N ALA A 472 -38.79 -9.23 8.04
CA ALA A 472 -38.90 -7.81 7.75
C ALA A 472 -37.57 -7.21 7.26
N ASN A 473 -37.64 -6.37 6.23
CA ASN A 473 -36.51 -5.62 5.67
C ASN A 473 -35.34 -6.52 5.23
N VAL A 474 -35.64 -7.69 4.66
CA VAL A 474 -34.67 -8.59 4.03
C VAL A 474 -35.14 -8.91 2.63
N ASP A 475 -34.27 -8.73 1.64
CA ASP A 475 -34.56 -9.01 0.23
C ASP A 475 -33.31 -9.55 -0.49
N VAL A 476 -33.46 -9.79 -1.80
CA VAL A 476 -32.37 -10.09 -2.73
C VAL A 476 -32.33 -8.99 -3.79
N PRO A 477 -31.19 -8.72 -4.44
CA PRO A 477 -31.12 -7.71 -5.50
C PRO A 477 -32.01 -8.08 -6.69
N GLY A 478 -32.49 -7.05 -7.39
CA GLY A 478 -33.15 -7.25 -8.67
C GLY A 478 -32.21 -7.93 -9.68
N SER A 479 -32.76 -8.84 -10.49
CA SER A 479 -31.94 -9.55 -11.48
C SER A 479 -32.67 -9.89 -12.77
N TYR A 480 -31.87 -10.04 -13.83
CA TYR A 480 -32.21 -10.61 -15.12
C TYR A 480 -31.12 -11.59 -15.53
N ALA A 481 -31.42 -12.54 -16.42
CA ALA A 481 -30.39 -13.43 -16.93
C ALA A 481 -30.45 -13.51 -18.46
N LEU A 482 -29.27 -13.50 -19.08
CA LEU A 482 -29.09 -13.96 -20.45
C LEU A 482 -28.93 -15.48 -20.37
N PRO A 483 -29.92 -16.26 -20.85
CA PRO A 483 -29.93 -17.72 -20.69
C PRO A 483 -28.82 -18.40 -21.49
N PHE A 484 -28.58 -19.68 -21.22
CA PHE A 484 -27.67 -20.50 -22.02
C PHE A 484 -28.04 -20.46 -23.51
N GLY A 485 -27.03 -20.41 -24.39
CA GLY A 485 -27.20 -20.27 -25.84
C GLY A 485 -27.23 -18.82 -26.34
N THR A 486 -27.31 -17.83 -25.45
CA THR A 486 -27.38 -16.41 -25.85
C THR A 486 -26.10 -15.94 -26.55
N PHE A 487 -24.94 -16.35 -26.05
CA PHE A 487 -23.65 -16.01 -26.65
C PHE A 487 -23.50 -16.63 -28.05
N GLU A 488 -23.86 -17.90 -28.17
CA GLU A 488 -23.81 -18.66 -29.42
C GLU A 488 -24.73 -18.01 -30.48
N ARG A 489 -25.94 -17.62 -30.08
CA ARG A 489 -26.87 -16.91 -30.96
C ARG A 489 -26.34 -15.53 -31.38
N ALA A 490 -25.70 -14.78 -30.47
CA ALA A 490 -25.07 -13.51 -30.81
C ALA A 490 -23.96 -13.68 -31.85
N LEU A 491 -23.13 -14.72 -31.72
CA LEU A 491 -22.12 -15.09 -32.72
C LEU A 491 -22.72 -15.56 -34.05
N GLU A 492 -23.89 -16.20 -34.05
CA GLU A 492 -24.57 -16.59 -35.29
C GLU A 492 -25.05 -15.38 -36.10
N GLU A 493 -25.44 -14.30 -35.42
CA GLU A 493 -25.83 -13.03 -36.05
C GLU A 493 -24.61 -12.18 -36.48
N ASP A 494 -23.43 -12.40 -35.89
CA ASP A 494 -22.15 -11.75 -36.23
C ASP A 494 -21.11 -12.76 -36.78
N VAL A 495 -21.30 -13.14 -38.04
CA VAL A 495 -20.51 -14.18 -38.72
C VAL A 495 -19.01 -13.84 -38.80
N ASP A 496 -18.67 -12.55 -38.92
CA ASP A 496 -17.28 -12.10 -39.03
C ASP A 496 -16.55 -12.30 -37.70
N THR A 497 -17.16 -11.89 -36.58
CA THR A 497 -16.61 -12.13 -35.24
C THR A 497 -16.53 -13.62 -34.92
N ARG A 498 -17.57 -14.41 -35.27
CA ARG A 498 -17.55 -15.87 -35.10
C ARG A 498 -16.38 -16.52 -35.82
N THR A 499 -16.17 -16.17 -37.08
CA THR A 499 -15.07 -16.73 -37.90
C THR A 499 -13.70 -16.36 -37.31
N ALA A 500 -13.54 -15.13 -36.83
CA ALA A 500 -12.31 -14.69 -36.17
C ALA A 500 -12.06 -15.45 -34.86
N LEU A 501 -13.11 -15.64 -34.04
CA LEU A 501 -13.01 -16.37 -32.78
C LEU A 501 -12.69 -17.85 -33.01
N GLU A 502 -13.32 -18.50 -33.99
CA GLU A 502 -13.02 -19.89 -34.37
C GLU A 502 -11.54 -20.06 -34.77
N ALA A 503 -10.97 -19.08 -35.50
CA ALA A 503 -9.55 -19.09 -35.86
C ALA A 503 -8.63 -18.93 -34.62
N ALA A 504 -8.98 -18.04 -33.69
CA ALA A 504 -8.25 -17.89 -32.44
C ALA A 504 -8.33 -19.15 -31.57
N VAL A 505 -9.51 -19.77 -31.46
CA VAL A 505 -9.70 -21.04 -30.74
C VAL A 505 -8.90 -22.18 -31.37
N ALA A 506 -8.87 -22.28 -32.70
CA ALA A 506 -8.03 -23.24 -33.40
C ALA A 506 -6.52 -23.00 -33.13
N ALA A 507 -6.09 -21.74 -33.03
CA ALA A 507 -4.72 -21.38 -32.66
C ALA A 507 -4.38 -21.81 -31.23
N ILE A 508 -5.33 -21.72 -30.28
CA ILE A 508 -5.15 -22.21 -28.91
C ILE A 508 -4.88 -23.72 -28.90
N GLU A 509 -5.67 -24.51 -29.63
CA GLU A 509 -5.53 -25.98 -29.67
C GLU A 509 -4.26 -26.45 -30.40
N THR A 510 -3.76 -25.65 -31.35
CA THR A 510 -2.57 -25.99 -32.15
C THR A 510 -1.28 -25.39 -31.58
N ALA A 511 -1.37 -24.53 -30.56
CA ALA A 511 -0.23 -23.92 -29.90
C ALA A 511 0.70 -24.97 -29.29
N THR A 512 1.98 -24.92 -29.68
CA THR A 512 3.01 -25.85 -29.17
C THR A 512 3.76 -25.31 -27.97
N THR A 513 3.70 -24.00 -27.72
CA THR A 513 4.34 -23.32 -26.59
C THR A 513 3.30 -22.66 -25.68
N ALA A 514 3.69 -22.38 -24.43
CA ALA A 514 2.82 -21.66 -23.49
C ALA A 514 2.64 -20.19 -23.86
N GLU A 515 3.63 -19.57 -24.51
CA GLU A 515 3.57 -18.18 -24.95
C GLU A 515 2.58 -18.00 -26.10
N ASP A 516 2.68 -18.84 -27.15
CA ASP A 516 1.75 -18.81 -28.28
C ASP A 516 0.30 -19.06 -27.81
N ARG A 517 0.13 -20.00 -26.86
CA ARG A 517 -1.20 -20.30 -26.30
C ARG A 517 -1.77 -19.09 -25.55
N ARG A 518 -0.96 -18.40 -24.73
CA ARG A 518 -1.40 -17.19 -24.01
C ARG A 518 -1.76 -16.06 -24.97
N ALA A 519 -1.01 -15.89 -26.05
CA ALA A 519 -1.32 -14.93 -27.08
C ALA A 519 -2.66 -15.25 -27.75
N ALA A 520 -2.88 -16.50 -28.17
CA ALA A 520 -4.15 -16.91 -28.80
C ALA A 520 -5.36 -16.82 -27.85
N LEU A 521 -5.17 -17.11 -26.55
CA LEU A 521 -6.18 -16.88 -25.51
C LEU A 521 -6.50 -15.39 -25.35
N ALA A 522 -5.49 -14.51 -25.38
CA ALA A 522 -5.69 -13.07 -25.35
C ALA A 522 -6.42 -12.57 -26.60
N ASP A 523 -6.06 -13.06 -27.79
CA ASP A 523 -6.72 -12.73 -29.05
C ASP A 523 -8.21 -13.12 -29.02
N ALA A 524 -8.54 -14.32 -28.54
CA ALA A 524 -9.94 -14.76 -28.41
C ALA A 524 -10.76 -13.82 -27.50
N ARG A 525 -10.16 -13.38 -26.39
CA ARG A 525 -10.79 -12.42 -25.47
C ARG A 525 -10.96 -11.05 -26.10
N GLU A 526 -9.95 -10.55 -26.79
CA GLU A 526 -9.99 -9.26 -27.48
C GLU A 526 -11.03 -9.25 -28.61
N ILE A 527 -11.13 -10.34 -29.38
CA ILE A 527 -12.15 -10.51 -30.43
C ILE A 527 -13.57 -10.35 -29.85
N ILE A 528 -13.87 -11.05 -28.75
CA ILE A 528 -15.18 -10.96 -28.10
C ILE A 528 -15.42 -9.54 -27.55
N ALA A 529 -14.43 -8.99 -26.84
CA ALA A 529 -14.57 -7.70 -26.17
C ALA A 529 -14.67 -6.50 -27.14
N THR A 530 -14.09 -6.58 -28.34
CA THR A 530 -13.96 -5.42 -29.23
C THR A 530 -14.71 -5.56 -30.56
N ARG A 531 -15.05 -6.78 -30.99
CA ARG A 531 -15.65 -7.02 -32.31
C ARG A 531 -17.10 -7.49 -32.24
N LEU A 532 -17.49 -8.19 -31.18
CA LEU A 532 -18.84 -8.76 -31.08
C LEU A 532 -19.90 -7.66 -31.07
N VAL A 533 -20.73 -7.64 -32.11
CA VAL A 533 -21.83 -6.68 -32.24
C VAL A 533 -23.06 -7.18 -31.47
N CYS A 534 -23.65 -6.31 -30.64
CA CYS A 534 -24.88 -6.64 -29.93
C CYS A 534 -26.04 -6.85 -30.92
N PRO A 535 -26.71 -8.02 -30.91
CA PRO A 535 -27.92 -8.23 -31.70
C PRO A 535 -29.01 -7.22 -31.36
N GLN A 536 -29.75 -6.71 -32.35
CA GLN A 536 -30.80 -5.70 -32.14
C GLN A 536 -31.87 -6.14 -31.13
N GLY A 537 -32.23 -7.42 -31.15
CA GLY A 537 -33.21 -7.99 -30.21
C GLY A 537 -32.68 -8.08 -28.78
N LEU A 538 -31.38 -8.29 -28.60
CA LEU A 538 -30.72 -8.30 -27.29
C LEU A 538 -30.50 -6.87 -26.79
N GLU A 539 -30.14 -5.94 -27.66
CA GLU A 539 -29.93 -4.52 -27.34
C GLU A 539 -31.19 -3.93 -26.68
N SER A 540 -32.37 -4.17 -27.26
CA SER A 540 -33.64 -3.71 -26.69
C SER A 540 -33.95 -4.34 -25.33
N ALA A 541 -33.58 -5.61 -25.14
CA ALA A 541 -33.81 -6.32 -23.88
C ALA A 541 -32.86 -5.86 -22.77
N LEU A 542 -31.59 -5.61 -23.11
CA LEU A 542 -30.59 -5.07 -22.21
C LEU A 542 -30.94 -3.64 -21.78
N ASP A 543 -31.46 -2.80 -22.69
CA ASP A 543 -31.94 -1.45 -22.38
C ASP A 543 -33.09 -1.48 -21.36
N GLU A 544 -34.06 -2.39 -21.54
CA GLU A 544 -35.15 -2.58 -20.58
C GLU A 544 -34.64 -3.08 -19.21
N ALA A 545 -33.64 -3.98 -19.20
CA ALA A 545 -33.03 -4.48 -17.98
C ALA A 545 -32.27 -3.36 -17.23
N ALA A 546 -31.43 -2.61 -17.95
CA ALA A 546 -30.66 -1.48 -17.41
C ALA A 546 -31.60 -0.44 -16.78
N ALA A 547 -32.68 -0.07 -17.49
CA ALA A 547 -33.68 0.87 -17.00
C ALA A 547 -34.36 0.42 -15.69
N LYS A 548 -34.42 -0.88 -15.41
CA LYS A 548 -35.03 -1.44 -14.19
C LYS A 548 -34.02 -1.71 -13.07
N LEU A 549 -32.79 -2.10 -13.40
CA LEU A 549 -31.75 -2.42 -12.42
C LEU A 549 -30.99 -1.16 -11.95
N SER A 550 -30.57 -0.31 -12.88
CA SER A 550 -29.86 0.93 -12.58
C SER A 550 -30.02 1.90 -13.75
N PRO A 551 -30.99 2.84 -13.69
CA PRO A 551 -31.34 3.73 -14.82
C PRO A 551 -30.22 4.63 -15.35
N SER A 552 -29.10 4.72 -14.63
CA SER A 552 -27.91 5.50 -14.97
C SER A 552 -26.91 4.76 -15.86
N VAL A 553 -27.06 3.44 -16.03
CA VAL A 553 -26.09 2.61 -16.75
C VAL A 553 -26.22 2.80 -18.26
N ASP A 554 -25.09 3.08 -18.90
CA ASP A 554 -25.01 3.18 -20.34
C ASP A 554 -25.03 1.78 -20.99
N LEU A 555 -25.83 1.62 -22.03
CA LEU A 555 -26.03 0.32 -22.68
C LEU A 555 -24.73 -0.26 -23.29
N PRO A 556 -23.88 0.51 -24.00
CA PRO A 556 -22.54 0.09 -24.40
C PRO A 556 -21.70 -0.46 -23.25
N ARG A 557 -21.73 0.17 -22.07
CA ARG A 557 -20.99 -0.28 -20.89
C ARG A 557 -21.50 -1.59 -20.33
N LEU A 558 -22.83 -1.76 -20.30
CA LEU A 558 -23.45 -3.03 -19.92
C LEU A 558 -23.10 -4.14 -20.92
N TRP A 559 -23.09 -3.82 -22.22
CA TRP A 559 -22.68 -4.75 -23.26
C TRP A 559 -21.20 -5.15 -23.12
N ASP A 560 -20.31 -4.19 -22.88
CA ASP A 560 -18.89 -4.45 -22.63
C ASP A 560 -18.70 -5.41 -21.44
N ALA A 561 -19.47 -5.23 -20.36
CA ALA A 561 -19.45 -6.12 -19.20
C ALA A 561 -19.93 -7.54 -19.55
N VAL A 562 -21.02 -7.67 -20.31
CA VAL A 562 -21.52 -8.98 -20.79
C VAL A 562 -20.49 -9.68 -21.68
N CYS A 563 -19.91 -8.96 -22.64
CA CYS A 563 -18.85 -9.47 -23.50
C CYS A 563 -17.61 -9.88 -22.71
N GLY A 564 -17.23 -9.10 -21.69
CA GLY A 564 -16.13 -9.44 -20.79
C GLY A 564 -16.39 -10.74 -20.01
N VAL A 565 -17.61 -10.95 -19.52
CA VAL A 565 -18.01 -12.21 -18.85
C VAL A 565 -17.89 -13.39 -19.81
N TRP A 566 -18.39 -13.28 -21.05
CA TRP A 566 -18.22 -14.34 -22.04
C TRP A 566 -16.76 -14.56 -22.42
N ALA A 567 -15.97 -13.49 -22.58
CA ALA A 567 -14.55 -13.55 -22.85
C ALA A 567 -13.77 -14.25 -21.71
N SER A 568 -14.23 -14.14 -20.46
CA SER A 568 -13.58 -14.78 -19.31
C SER A 568 -13.47 -16.31 -19.44
N LYS A 569 -14.31 -16.92 -20.28
CA LYS A 569 -14.20 -18.34 -20.68
C LYS A 569 -12.81 -18.68 -21.20
N TRP A 570 -12.14 -17.77 -21.89
CA TRP A 570 -10.80 -17.95 -22.48
C TRP A 570 -9.66 -17.29 -21.67
N THR A 571 -9.84 -17.07 -20.37
CA THR A 571 -8.68 -16.84 -19.49
C THR A 571 -7.81 -18.11 -19.42
N GLU A 572 -6.49 -17.97 -19.20
CA GLU A 572 -5.61 -19.14 -19.13
C GLU A 572 -6.03 -20.10 -18.01
N ARG A 573 -6.46 -19.56 -16.86
CA ARG A 573 -6.95 -20.34 -15.72
C ARG A 573 -8.22 -21.13 -16.09
N ALA A 574 -9.21 -20.48 -16.72
CA ALA A 574 -10.45 -21.12 -17.12
C ALA A 574 -10.24 -22.19 -18.20
N TRP A 575 -9.38 -21.93 -19.18
CA TRP A 575 -9.06 -22.90 -20.22
C TRP A 575 -8.33 -24.12 -19.66
N LEU A 576 -7.27 -23.92 -18.84
CA LEU A 576 -6.51 -25.02 -18.24
C LEU A 576 -7.39 -25.91 -17.36
N SER A 577 -8.26 -25.31 -16.55
CA SER A 577 -9.20 -26.04 -15.69
C SER A 577 -10.11 -26.96 -16.51
N ARG A 578 -10.75 -26.43 -17.58
CA ARG A 578 -11.62 -27.21 -18.48
C ARG A 578 -10.87 -28.38 -19.13
N LYS A 579 -9.68 -28.13 -19.67
CA LYS A 579 -8.85 -29.16 -20.31
C LYS A 579 -8.41 -30.24 -19.34
N SER A 580 -8.09 -29.88 -18.10
CA SER A 580 -7.70 -30.85 -17.06
C SER A 580 -8.83 -31.83 -16.71
N CYS A 581 -10.09 -31.39 -16.81
CA CYS A 581 -11.27 -32.21 -16.56
C CYS A 581 -11.84 -32.89 -17.82
N GLY A 582 -11.22 -32.67 -19.00
CA GLY A 582 -11.67 -33.23 -20.27
C GLY A 582 -13.01 -32.68 -20.76
N ILE A 583 -13.36 -31.46 -20.33
CA ILE A 583 -14.56 -30.72 -20.75
C ILE A 583 -14.28 -30.11 -22.13
N ASP A 584 -15.13 -30.41 -23.11
CA ASP A 584 -15.07 -29.80 -24.44
C ASP A 584 -15.62 -28.36 -24.37
N ASP A 585 -15.03 -27.46 -25.15
CA ASP A 585 -15.36 -26.03 -25.14
C ASP A 585 -16.83 -25.77 -25.49
N LYS A 586 -17.43 -26.64 -26.30
CA LYS A 586 -18.84 -26.57 -26.70
C LYS A 586 -19.83 -27.04 -25.62
N ASP A 587 -19.36 -27.85 -24.66
CA ASP A 587 -20.22 -28.44 -23.63
C ASP A 587 -20.46 -27.44 -22.48
N LEU A 588 -19.51 -26.51 -22.26
CA LEU A 588 -19.64 -25.44 -21.29
C LEU A 588 -20.29 -24.19 -21.90
N ASN A 589 -21.43 -23.80 -21.35
CA ASN A 589 -22.19 -22.63 -21.76
C ASN A 589 -22.25 -21.65 -20.59
N VAL A 590 -22.05 -20.36 -20.89
CA VAL A 590 -22.00 -19.29 -19.88
C VAL A 590 -23.25 -18.43 -20.05
N ALA A 591 -24.25 -18.68 -19.21
CA ALA A 591 -25.31 -17.69 -18.99
C ALA A 591 -24.70 -16.50 -18.25
N VAL A 592 -25.38 -15.34 -18.32
CA VAL A 592 -24.93 -14.12 -17.65
C VAL A 592 -26.05 -13.61 -16.76
N LEU A 593 -25.80 -13.58 -15.46
CA LEU A 593 -26.66 -12.96 -14.48
C LEU A 593 -26.39 -11.46 -14.46
N LEU A 594 -27.38 -10.66 -14.84
CA LEU A 594 -27.38 -9.21 -14.65
C LEU A 594 -28.07 -8.91 -13.32
N MET A 595 -27.33 -8.32 -12.40
CA MET A 595 -27.81 -8.05 -11.05
C MET A 595 -27.59 -6.57 -10.71
N GLU A 596 -28.53 -5.96 -9.99
CA GLU A 596 -28.32 -4.65 -9.38
C GLU A 596 -27.07 -4.70 -8.48
N LEU A 597 -26.13 -3.77 -8.67
CA LEU A 597 -25.04 -3.61 -7.72
C LEU A 597 -25.55 -2.82 -6.52
N VAL A 598 -25.78 -3.53 -5.42
CA VAL A 598 -26.28 -2.95 -4.16
C VAL A 598 -25.27 -1.94 -3.61
N ASP A 599 -25.72 -0.70 -3.38
CA ASP A 599 -24.93 0.36 -2.75
C ASP A 599 -24.77 0.10 -1.24
N ALA A 600 -23.87 -0.84 -0.92
CA ALA A 600 -23.67 -1.35 0.42
C ALA A 600 -22.93 -0.35 1.32
N GLU A 601 -23.50 -0.05 2.49
CA GLU A 601 -22.75 0.60 3.58
C GLU A 601 -21.74 -0.38 4.17
N PHE A 602 -22.19 -1.63 4.36
CA PHE A 602 -21.37 -2.73 4.82
C PHE A 602 -21.68 -3.99 4.01
N ALA A 603 -20.68 -4.79 3.71
CA ALA A 603 -20.86 -6.15 3.20
C ALA A 603 -20.46 -7.15 4.27
N PHE A 604 -21.09 -8.33 4.26
CA PHE A 604 -20.81 -9.38 5.22
C PHE A 604 -20.76 -10.75 4.57
N VAL A 605 -19.97 -11.63 5.20
CA VAL A 605 -19.98 -13.07 4.98
C VAL A 605 -20.23 -13.75 6.31
N VAL A 606 -21.13 -14.73 6.34
CA VAL A 606 -21.50 -15.47 7.55
C VAL A 606 -21.55 -16.96 7.26
N HIS A 607 -20.82 -17.71 8.08
CA HIS A 607 -20.91 -19.16 8.14
C HIS A 607 -21.74 -19.55 9.35
N THR A 608 -22.79 -20.34 9.12
CA THR A 608 -23.66 -20.77 10.22
C THR A 608 -23.03 -21.86 11.07
N ALA A 609 -22.04 -22.62 10.59
CA ALA A 609 -21.15 -23.39 11.44
C ALA A 609 -19.77 -22.73 11.45
N ASN A 610 -19.11 -22.63 12.61
CA ASN A 610 -17.82 -21.97 12.71
C ASN A 610 -16.79 -22.73 11.84
N PRO A 611 -16.26 -22.11 10.76
CA PRO A 611 -15.36 -22.78 9.84
C PRO A 611 -13.99 -23.03 10.44
N VAL A 612 -13.60 -22.27 11.48
CA VAL A 612 -12.31 -22.36 12.17
C VAL A 612 -12.29 -23.49 13.18
N THR A 613 -13.35 -23.63 13.98
CA THR A 613 -13.43 -24.62 15.07
C THR A 613 -14.21 -25.88 14.68
N GLY A 614 -15.03 -25.82 13.64
CA GLY A 614 -16.00 -26.85 13.28
C GLY A 614 -17.24 -26.87 14.17
N ASP A 615 -17.43 -25.88 15.04
CA ASP A 615 -18.56 -25.83 15.97
C ASP A 615 -19.85 -25.43 15.24
N ALA A 616 -20.78 -26.38 15.11
CA ALA A 616 -22.07 -26.18 14.46
C ALA A 616 -23.04 -25.30 15.29
N ASP A 617 -22.75 -25.05 16.57
CA ASP A 617 -23.57 -24.20 17.45
C ASP A 617 -23.05 -22.75 17.52
N GLU A 618 -21.98 -22.42 16.79
CA GLU A 618 -21.38 -21.09 16.72
C GLU A 618 -21.42 -20.55 15.28
N ILE A 619 -22.00 -19.36 15.11
CA ILE A 619 -21.96 -18.61 13.86
C ILE A 619 -20.68 -17.81 13.84
N PHE A 620 -19.97 -17.84 12.72
CA PHE A 620 -18.82 -16.98 12.46
C PHE A 620 -19.17 -15.99 11.35
N GLY A 621 -18.80 -14.73 11.51
CA GLY A 621 -19.04 -13.73 10.49
C GLY A 621 -17.99 -12.64 10.42
N GLU A 622 -17.89 -12.05 9.25
CA GLU A 622 -17.03 -10.93 8.93
C GLU A 622 -17.81 -9.82 8.25
N ILE A 623 -17.51 -8.57 8.57
CA ILE A 623 -18.16 -7.37 8.01
C ILE A 623 -17.09 -6.37 7.57
N CYS A 624 -17.18 -5.86 6.35
CA CYS A 624 -16.35 -4.76 5.85
C CYS A 624 -17.18 -3.52 5.52
N VAL A 625 -16.51 -2.37 5.39
CA VAL A 625 -17.13 -1.14 4.87
C VAL A 625 -17.18 -1.21 3.35
N GLY A 626 -18.31 -0.85 2.75
CA GLY A 626 -18.51 -0.90 1.30
C GLY A 626 -18.93 -2.27 0.78
N LEU A 627 -18.58 -2.56 -0.47
CA LEU A 627 -18.94 -3.76 -1.23
C LEU A 627 -18.17 -5.00 -0.78
N GLY A 628 -18.74 -6.19 -1.02
CA GLY A 628 -18.16 -7.48 -0.66
C GLY A 628 -16.81 -7.79 -1.32
N GLU A 629 -16.46 -7.09 -2.40
CA GLU A 629 -15.14 -7.18 -3.02
C GLU A 629 -14.02 -6.91 -2.02
N THR A 630 -14.24 -6.03 -1.03
CA THR A 630 -13.26 -5.75 0.04
C THR A 630 -13.01 -6.95 0.97
N LEU A 631 -13.96 -7.89 1.08
CA LEU A 631 -13.76 -9.16 1.79
C LEU A 631 -13.08 -10.20 0.90
N VAL A 632 -13.50 -10.30 -0.37
CA VAL A 632 -13.06 -11.36 -1.29
C VAL A 632 -11.71 -11.06 -1.94
N GLY A 633 -11.38 -9.79 -2.18
CA GLY A 633 -10.23 -9.29 -2.94
C GLY A 633 -8.86 -9.53 -2.29
N ASN A 634 -8.80 -10.22 -1.15
CA ASN A 634 -7.59 -10.46 -0.37
C ASN A 634 -6.86 -9.15 0.03
N ASP A 635 -7.61 -8.05 0.16
CA ASP A 635 -7.09 -6.78 0.66
C ASP A 635 -6.53 -6.94 2.07
N ALA A 636 -5.34 -6.41 2.30
CA ALA A 636 -4.69 -6.48 3.59
C ALA A 636 -5.46 -5.73 4.68
N GLY A 637 -5.33 -6.20 5.92
CA GLY A 637 -6.06 -5.71 7.09
C GLY A 637 -7.26 -6.58 7.46
N SER A 638 -7.80 -6.31 8.65
CA SER A 638 -8.88 -7.08 9.24
C SER A 638 -10.24 -6.52 8.86
N ALA A 639 -11.22 -7.40 8.64
CA ALA A 639 -12.64 -7.06 8.72
C ALA A 639 -13.10 -6.96 10.19
N LEU A 640 -14.33 -6.52 10.43
CA LEU A 640 -15.01 -6.73 11.71
C LEU A 640 -15.40 -8.21 11.81
N GLY A 641 -14.62 -8.98 12.57
CA GLY A 641 -14.83 -10.40 12.80
C GLY A 641 -15.59 -10.63 14.10
N PHE A 642 -16.56 -11.53 14.09
CA PHE A 642 -17.36 -11.87 15.25
C PHE A 642 -17.76 -13.34 15.27
N THR A 643 -18.10 -13.85 16.45
CA THR A 643 -18.87 -15.08 16.59
C THR A 643 -20.14 -14.88 17.41
N VAL A 644 -21.16 -15.69 17.15
CA VAL A 644 -22.43 -15.68 17.89
C VAL A 644 -22.82 -17.10 18.27
N SER A 645 -23.08 -17.35 19.55
CA SER A 645 -23.66 -18.63 19.99
C SER A 645 -25.11 -18.74 19.51
N LYS A 646 -25.44 -19.81 18.77
CA LYS A 646 -26.83 -20.05 18.34
C LYS A 646 -27.78 -20.29 19.50
N THR A 647 -27.26 -20.81 20.62
CA THR A 647 -28.03 -21.18 21.81
C THR A 647 -28.29 -19.98 22.71
N THR A 648 -27.26 -19.20 23.04
CA THR A 648 -27.39 -18.09 23.99
C THR A 648 -27.62 -16.73 23.32
N GLY A 649 -27.27 -16.59 22.04
CA GLY A 649 -27.25 -15.31 21.33
C GLY A 649 -26.11 -14.37 21.77
N GLU A 650 -25.15 -14.88 22.56
CA GLU A 650 -23.98 -14.13 23.00
C GLU A 650 -23.08 -13.80 21.80
N VAL A 651 -22.74 -12.51 21.67
CA VAL A 651 -21.88 -11.98 20.60
C VAL A 651 -20.47 -11.79 21.16
N THR A 652 -19.48 -12.36 20.48
CA THR A 652 -18.06 -12.18 20.80
C THR A 652 -17.35 -11.50 19.63
N LEU A 653 -16.73 -10.34 19.88
CA LEU A 653 -15.92 -9.66 18.87
C LEU A 653 -14.52 -10.29 18.80
N ARG A 654 -14.11 -10.66 17.59
CA ARG A 654 -12.77 -11.21 17.29
C ARG A 654 -11.81 -10.12 16.82
N SER A 655 -12.31 -9.20 16.01
CA SER A 655 -11.53 -8.10 15.42
C SER A 655 -12.36 -6.86 15.21
N LEU A 656 -11.73 -5.69 15.23
CA LEU A 656 -12.27 -4.47 14.64
C LEU A 656 -11.65 -4.25 13.26
N PRO A 657 -12.33 -3.54 12.36
CA PRO A 657 -11.89 -3.42 10.98
C PRO A 657 -10.70 -2.46 10.83
N SER A 658 -9.75 -2.81 9.97
CA SER A 658 -8.51 -2.06 9.70
C SER A 658 -8.11 -2.04 8.22
N LYS A 659 -8.92 -2.63 7.32
CA LYS A 659 -8.66 -2.62 5.87
C LYS A 659 -8.53 -1.18 5.34
N LEU A 660 -7.47 -0.94 4.57
CA LEU A 660 -7.07 0.40 4.12
C LEU A 660 -8.09 1.03 3.17
N CYS A 661 -8.54 0.25 2.20
CA CYS A 661 -9.46 0.67 1.15
C CYS A 661 -10.77 -0.12 1.22
N GLY A 662 -11.86 0.53 0.81
CA GLY A 662 -13.14 -0.08 0.56
C GLY A 662 -13.55 0.15 -0.90
N HIS A 663 -14.32 -0.79 -1.46
CA HIS A 663 -14.95 -0.62 -2.77
C HIS A 663 -16.38 -0.11 -2.59
N PHE A 664 -16.81 0.83 -3.42
CA PHE A 664 -18.12 1.45 -3.34
C PHE A 664 -18.81 1.45 -4.70
N ALA A 665 -20.14 1.40 -4.69
CA ALA A 665 -20.91 1.60 -5.91
C ALA A 665 -20.68 3.03 -6.44
N PRO A 666 -20.65 3.24 -7.76
CA PRO A 666 -20.57 4.57 -8.32
C PRO A 666 -21.81 5.38 -7.96
N SER A 667 -21.69 6.72 -7.87
CA SER A 667 -22.77 7.61 -7.38
C SER A 667 -24.13 7.52 -8.10
N GLY A 668 -24.17 6.96 -9.31
CA GLY A 668 -25.40 6.71 -10.07
C GLY A 668 -25.98 5.31 -9.90
N GLY A 669 -25.33 4.40 -9.16
CA GLY A 669 -25.59 2.96 -9.21
C GLY A 669 -24.98 2.31 -10.45
N THR A 670 -24.94 0.98 -10.47
CA THR A 670 -24.56 0.23 -11.67
C THR A 670 -25.15 -1.18 -11.68
N VAL A 671 -24.92 -1.92 -12.75
CA VAL A 671 -25.28 -3.33 -12.91
C VAL A 671 -24.00 -4.15 -12.90
N ILE A 672 -24.00 -5.27 -12.19
CA ILE A 672 -22.95 -6.29 -12.26
C ILE A 672 -23.41 -7.45 -13.14
N ALA A 673 -22.61 -7.75 -14.16
CA ALA A 673 -22.73 -8.94 -14.97
C ALA A 673 -21.88 -10.06 -14.34
N ARG A 674 -22.52 -11.14 -13.90
CA ARG A 674 -21.86 -12.28 -13.26
C ARG A 674 -21.94 -13.48 -14.18
N SER A 675 -20.85 -14.22 -14.30
CA SER A 675 -20.86 -15.52 -14.95
C SER A 675 -21.83 -16.47 -14.25
N ASP A 676 -22.61 -17.24 -15.01
CA ASP A 676 -23.55 -18.22 -14.47
C ASP A 676 -23.51 -19.49 -15.32
N SER A 677 -22.42 -20.25 -15.19
CA SER A 677 -22.13 -21.35 -16.13
C SER A 677 -22.82 -22.65 -15.75
N ASN A 678 -23.13 -23.51 -16.73
CA ASN A 678 -23.63 -24.87 -16.49
C ASN A 678 -22.57 -25.84 -15.92
N GLY A 679 -21.36 -25.34 -15.65
CA GLY A 679 -20.29 -26.07 -15.01
C GLY A 679 -19.95 -25.60 -13.61
N GLU A 680 -20.63 -24.61 -13.03
CA GLU A 680 -20.12 -23.91 -11.84
C GLU A 680 -20.03 -24.79 -10.57
N ASP A 681 -20.98 -25.72 -10.39
CA ASP A 681 -21.14 -26.57 -9.20
C ASP A 681 -21.00 -28.08 -9.51
N LEU A 682 -20.12 -28.46 -10.44
CA LEU A 682 -19.91 -29.87 -10.80
C LEU A 682 -18.97 -30.60 -9.84
N GLU A 683 -19.35 -31.82 -9.46
CA GLU A 683 -18.51 -32.71 -8.65
C GLU A 683 -17.18 -32.99 -9.39
N ASN A 684 -16.05 -32.63 -8.78
CA ASN A 684 -14.69 -32.68 -9.37
C ASN A 684 -14.38 -31.62 -10.45
N PHE A 685 -15.14 -30.53 -10.51
CA PHE A 685 -14.77 -29.33 -11.28
C PHE A 685 -15.08 -28.06 -10.47
N ALA A 686 -14.04 -27.40 -9.98
CA ALA A 686 -14.16 -26.15 -9.23
C ALA A 686 -14.36 -24.96 -10.18
N GLY A 687 -15.59 -24.80 -10.69
CA GLY A 687 -15.98 -23.69 -11.57
C GLY A 687 -16.24 -22.37 -10.85
N ALA A 688 -16.53 -22.40 -9.55
CA ALA A 688 -16.77 -21.21 -8.74
C ALA A 688 -15.55 -20.28 -8.71
N GLY A 689 -15.77 -19.01 -9.06
CA GLY A 689 -14.70 -17.99 -9.14
C GLY A 689 -13.67 -18.23 -10.26
N LEU A 690 -13.98 -19.09 -11.23
CA LEU A 690 -13.14 -19.34 -12.41
C LEU A 690 -13.35 -18.31 -13.52
N TYR A 691 -14.56 -17.74 -13.57
CA TYR A 691 -15.01 -16.77 -14.56
C TYR A 691 -15.28 -15.43 -13.89
N ASP A 692 -15.16 -14.35 -14.66
CA ASP A 692 -15.15 -12.99 -14.14
C ASP A 692 -16.58 -12.49 -13.82
N SER A 693 -16.68 -11.60 -12.83
CA SER A 693 -17.85 -10.75 -12.62
C SER A 693 -17.44 -9.31 -12.90
N ILE A 694 -18.19 -8.61 -13.75
CA ILE A 694 -17.79 -7.32 -14.30
C ILE A 694 -18.93 -6.33 -14.12
N THR A 695 -18.63 -5.18 -13.51
CA THR A 695 -19.60 -4.09 -13.40
C THR A 695 -19.61 -3.26 -14.69
N ALA A 696 -20.80 -2.80 -15.11
CA ALA A 696 -20.94 -1.95 -16.28
C ALA A 696 -20.19 -0.62 -16.10
N GLU A 697 -20.40 0.03 -14.96
CA GLU A 697 -19.57 1.15 -14.50
C GLU A 697 -18.59 0.64 -13.44
N PRO A 698 -17.29 0.99 -13.49
CA PRO A 698 -16.32 0.57 -12.50
C PRO A 698 -16.71 1.01 -11.08
N THR A 699 -16.44 0.14 -10.10
CA THR A 699 -16.56 0.50 -8.69
C THR A 699 -15.54 1.56 -8.29
N GLU A 700 -15.87 2.35 -7.27
CA GLU A 700 -14.96 3.37 -6.74
C GLU A 700 -14.19 2.82 -5.54
N GLU A 701 -12.87 2.78 -5.62
CA GLU A 701 -12.00 2.46 -4.48
C GLU A 701 -11.70 3.74 -3.68
N ARG A 702 -11.88 3.71 -2.37
CA ARG A 702 -11.58 4.85 -1.49
C ARG A 702 -10.95 4.38 -0.19
N VAL A 703 -10.04 5.20 0.36
CA VAL A 703 -9.51 5.00 1.71
C VAL A 703 -10.66 5.11 2.71
N VAL A 704 -10.77 4.14 3.62
CA VAL A 704 -11.88 4.07 4.58
C VAL A 704 -11.64 5.02 5.75
N ASP A 705 -12.62 5.88 6.03
CA ASP A 705 -12.65 6.69 7.25
C ASP A 705 -13.33 5.91 8.39
N TYR A 706 -12.54 5.14 9.14
CA TYR A 706 -13.06 4.40 10.29
C TYR A 706 -13.53 5.30 11.43
N THR A 707 -13.12 6.58 11.49
CA THR A 707 -13.54 7.50 12.56
C THR A 707 -15.02 7.89 12.48
N ALA A 708 -15.61 7.81 11.27
CA ALA A 708 -17.03 8.03 11.04
C ALA A 708 -17.86 6.74 11.09
N SER A 709 -17.22 5.58 11.23
CA SER A 709 -17.85 4.28 11.07
C SER A 709 -18.58 3.80 12.34
N SER A 710 -19.90 3.60 12.24
CA SER A 710 -20.74 3.16 13.37
C SER A 710 -20.33 1.79 13.90
N ILE A 711 -19.80 0.91 13.05
CA ILE A 711 -19.32 -0.42 13.45
C ILE A 711 -18.06 -0.36 14.33
N VAL A 712 -17.33 0.75 14.36
CA VAL A 712 -16.20 0.94 15.28
C VAL A 712 -16.69 1.57 16.58
N TRP A 713 -17.41 2.70 16.49
CA TRP A 713 -17.65 3.58 17.64
C TRP A 713 -19.01 3.42 18.35
N ASN A 714 -19.95 2.67 17.79
CA ASN A 714 -21.27 2.45 18.40
C ASN A 714 -21.48 0.97 18.69
N SER A 715 -21.09 0.52 19.90
CA SER A 715 -21.20 -0.88 20.31
C SER A 715 -22.64 -1.41 20.27
N LEU A 716 -23.62 -0.60 20.69
CA LEU A 716 -25.04 -0.99 20.67
C LEU A 716 -25.54 -1.21 19.24
N ALA A 717 -25.24 -0.29 18.32
CA ALA A 717 -25.63 -0.42 16.91
C ALA A 717 -24.89 -1.59 16.24
N ARG A 718 -23.58 -1.74 16.50
CA ARG A 718 -22.77 -2.86 16.01
C ARG A 718 -23.37 -4.20 16.45
N GLU A 719 -23.63 -4.38 17.74
CA GLU A 719 -24.20 -5.64 18.25
C GLU A 719 -25.62 -5.89 17.73
N ALA A 720 -26.45 -4.85 17.59
CA ALA A 720 -27.78 -5.00 17.03
C ALA A 720 -27.73 -5.47 15.57
N MET A 721 -26.81 -4.93 14.78
CA MET A 721 -26.57 -5.35 13.40
C MET A 721 -26.07 -6.80 13.35
N ILE A 722 -25.07 -7.18 14.16
CA ILE A 722 -24.53 -8.54 14.23
C ILE A 722 -25.63 -9.55 14.60
N ARG A 723 -26.44 -9.26 15.63
CA ARG A 723 -27.57 -10.12 16.03
C ARG A 723 -28.56 -10.29 14.90
N ARG A 724 -28.94 -9.20 14.23
CA ARG A 724 -29.88 -9.25 13.12
C ARG A 724 -29.38 -10.09 11.95
N ILE A 725 -28.11 -9.92 11.55
CA ILE A 725 -27.47 -10.74 10.52
C ILE A 725 -27.48 -12.22 10.93
N SER A 726 -27.14 -12.51 12.20
CA SER A 726 -27.10 -13.86 12.74
C SER A 726 -28.48 -14.53 12.80
N ASP A 727 -29.54 -13.78 13.17
CA ASP A 727 -30.91 -14.29 13.22
C ASP A 727 -31.44 -14.63 11.81
N ILE A 728 -31.09 -13.83 10.80
CA ILE A 728 -31.37 -14.14 9.40
C ILE A 728 -30.64 -15.42 8.99
N ALA A 729 -29.34 -15.50 9.29
CA ALA A 729 -28.54 -16.67 8.96
C ALA A 729 -29.09 -17.97 9.58
N LYS A 730 -29.53 -17.93 10.85
CA LYS A 730 -30.22 -19.05 11.53
C LYS A 730 -31.53 -19.42 10.85
N SER A 731 -32.29 -18.44 10.40
CA SER A 731 -33.57 -18.66 9.72
C SER A 731 -33.35 -19.36 8.37
N VAL A 732 -32.35 -18.90 7.61
CA VAL A 732 -31.94 -19.52 6.33
C VAL A 732 -31.44 -20.95 6.55
N GLU A 733 -30.55 -21.18 7.52
CA GLU A 733 -30.09 -22.53 7.88
C GLU A 733 -31.24 -23.44 8.30
N SER A 734 -32.15 -22.96 9.14
CA SER A 734 -33.30 -23.76 9.61
C SER A 734 -34.23 -24.14 8.46
N TYR A 735 -34.43 -23.22 7.51
CA TYR A 735 -35.26 -23.46 6.34
C TYR A 735 -34.61 -24.47 5.38
N ARG A 736 -33.30 -24.33 5.13
CA ARG A 736 -32.54 -25.20 4.21
C ARG A 736 -32.10 -26.53 4.83
N GLY A 737 -32.10 -26.64 6.15
CA GLY A 737 -31.84 -27.89 6.89
C GLY A 737 -30.37 -28.30 6.99
N SER A 738 -29.43 -27.44 6.59
CA SER A 738 -27.98 -27.68 6.67
C SER A 738 -27.22 -26.37 6.87
N PRO A 739 -25.98 -26.41 7.42
CA PRO A 739 -25.15 -25.22 7.58
C PRO A 739 -24.96 -24.48 6.25
N GLN A 740 -24.98 -23.15 6.31
CA GLN A 740 -24.91 -22.27 5.17
C GLN A 740 -23.72 -21.32 5.27
N ASP A 741 -23.20 -20.96 4.09
CA ASP A 741 -22.31 -19.84 3.86
C ASP A 741 -23.08 -18.77 3.10
N ILE A 742 -23.24 -17.61 3.72
CA ILE A 742 -24.15 -16.54 3.31
C ILE A 742 -23.38 -15.26 3.09
N GLU A 743 -23.51 -14.70 1.90
CA GLU A 743 -22.97 -13.39 1.53
C GLU A 743 -24.11 -12.37 1.45
N GLY A 744 -23.90 -11.17 1.98
CA GLY A 744 -24.92 -10.13 1.95
C GLY A 744 -24.37 -8.73 2.14
N ALA A 745 -25.28 -7.75 2.06
CA ALA A 745 -25.02 -6.34 2.21
C ALA A 745 -26.02 -5.69 3.18
N VAL A 746 -25.57 -4.66 3.87
CA VAL A 746 -26.37 -3.79 4.73
C VAL A 746 -26.52 -2.44 4.03
N VAL A 747 -27.77 -2.00 3.86
CA VAL A 747 -28.14 -0.71 3.26
C VAL A 747 -29.15 -0.04 4.18
N GLY A 748 -28.71 0.90 5.01
CA GLY A 748 -29.52 1.48 6.07
C GLY A 748 -30.09 0.41 7.01
N ASP A 749 -31.42 0.31 7.06
CA ASP A 749 -32.14 -0.70 7.84
C ASP A 749 -32.50 -1.95 7.03
N ARG A 750 -32.02 -2.10 5.80
CA ARG A 750 -32.28 -3.24 4.92
C ARG A 750 -31.07 -4.17 4.86
N ILE A 751 -31.32 -5.47 4.84
CA ILE A 751 -30.31 -6.50 4.59
C ILE A 751 -30.61 -7.15 3.25
N VAL A 752 -29.65 -7.11 2.34
CA VAL A 752 -29.78 -7.70 1.02
C VAL A 752 -28.91 -8.94 0.96
N LEU A 753 -29.50 -10.13 0.79
CA LEU A 753 -28.73 -11.35 0.61
C LEU A 753 -28.32 -11.50 -0.86
N LEU A 754 -27.02 -11.71 -1.10
CA LEU A 754 -26.43 -11.75 -2.43
C LEU A 754 -26.18 -13.18 -2.90
N GLN A 755 -25.85 -14.07 -1.97
CA GLN A 755 -25.56 -15.46 -2.24
C GLN A 755 -25.74 -16.31 -0.98
N THR A 756 -26.19 -17.55 -1.17
CA THR A 756 -26.16 -18.58 -0.12
C THR A 756 -25.76 -19.90 -0.75
N ARG A 757 -24.93 -20.66 -0.04
CA ARG A 757 -24.54 -22.02 -0.42
C ARG A 757 -24.47 -22.92 0.80
N ALA A 758 -24.68 -24.21 0.60
CA ALA A 758 -24.44 -25.19 1.65
C ALA A 758 -22.95 -25.15 2.03
N GLN A 759 -22.66 -25.04 3.32
CA GLN A 759 -21.29 -25.07 3.83
C GLN A 759 -20.76 -26.50 3.77
N ILE A 760 -19.66 -26.69 3.05
CA ILE A 760 -18.94 -27.96 3.01
C ILE A 760 -18.07 -27.99 4.27
N CYS A 761 -18.53 -28.73 5.28
CA CYS A 761 -17.87 -28.88 6.58
C CYS A 761 -16.81 -30.00 6.57
#